data_AF-A0A1W7R6E1-F1
#
_entry.id   AF-A0A1W7R6E1-F1
#
_cell.length_a   1.000
_cell.length_b   1.000
_cell.length_c   1.000
_cell.angle_alpha   90.00
_cell.angle_beta   90.00
_cell.angle_gamma   90.00
#
_symmetry.space_group_name_H-M   'P 1'
#
loop_
_entity.id
_entity.type
_entity.pdbx_description
1 polymer ?
#
loop_
_entity_poly.entity_id
_entity_poly.type
_entity_poly.pdbx_seq_one_letter_code
_entity_poly.pdbx_strand_id
1 'polypeptide(L)'
;VFTCMIEGCTSNSMPVYRYLEHLIGTHKVPRNYRYKCTFPQCCQVLSNWYVFKRHALGHVDRQSQTFCANPPICADEYMSEPSFVETKPAADLESRSQAVPEHSAPGPSFSTNIREIQQAALEHTLPGPSYSANVKDIQQAALEFTLELHSETNMARSDIYHVQNKVRRLNRTITEKIEQLLPSTNDPQIDFELNKYMQKMKDPFDFIETDFKLFKYLETLNIFRLPLKIAVEIKTTGSDIHIDEVTDYIRDNLTLMDIEFQLKSYFNSGDILRSTIDNTSQLEQSNVISSVVNGQVWKDIKQKYPNDVLLPLSYYSDDFEINDPLSAHNKKHVICGSYYSCPTIPEQYSSKLNNIFVACMMRKVDITESGLNNLLKHVVQRFKEIEEQGIIFEIDGKEVKVRFILVLLQGDNLGLHQMLHFLSFNANYYCRFCRRTREDCQVDVEEYDAFRRNIKDYEQDINLKRPSETGIKGETIFNTLPSFHAVINISVDPMHDFYSNGLCSFGLIAVMNYCIYKKRFVSLSKFNTHKAIFSKTVLDSSLQRMGDINETFLSSQKSKSVVIRATASEMKAFVHYFTFLMGPFVPETDSVWEYCKNLIKLSEKVLSPSFTENDIQELQDLCKIHHVQYQELFKETLKPKQHFVCHYASVIKSSGSVSKMMNFRFEAKHKQFKEYARVITSRQNICFTLCTKAALQFSNDLYKQSFFHNPIDAKLSPLLFESKEYFSALRPPYPFQIDECQCTNHIKYKGTEFKVGYYVTITEMLNISLFEIVDILKTNQNNVYIVGQLWNIGDYDNHFLAYEIIDKTLNYKVFSIADVDGPPINVHNVINKILFRKKRDYLSMN
;
A
#
# COMPACT_ATOMS: atom_id res chain seq x y z
N VAL A 1 -6.43 -38.52 -36.98
CA VAL A 1 -6.22 -39.59 -35.97
C VAL A 1 -4.77 -39.53 -35.49
N PHE A 2 -4.54 -39.76 -34.21
CA PHE A 2 -3.25 -39.60 -33.52
C PHE A 2 -2.54 -40.95 -33.31
N THR A 3 -1.21 -40.91 -33.30
CA THR A 3 -0.35 -42.05 -32.97
C THR A 3 0.23 -41.83 -31.57
N CYS A 4 0.38 -42.87 -30.74
CA CYS A 4 0.99 -42.70 -29.42
C CYS A 4 2.39 -42.08 -29.53
N MET A 5 2.64 -41.02 -28.76
CA MET A 5 3.91 -40.30 -28.76
C MET A 5 5.00 -40.97 -27.89
N ILE A 6 4.64 -42.00 -27.13
CA ILE A 6 5.56 -42.74 -26.26
C ILE A 6 6.21 -43.86 -27.06
N GLU A 7 7.53 -43.83 -27.13
CA GLU A 7 8.34 -44.80 -27.87
C GLU A 7 8.09 -46.22 -27.34
N GLY A 8 7.83 -47.17 -28.24
CA GLY A 8 7.48 -48.55 -27.90
C GLY A 8 5.99 -48.83 -27.66
N CYS A 9 5.12 -47.81 -27.67
CA CYS A 9 3.67 -48.03 -27.62
C CYS A 9 3.11 -48.42 -29.00
N THR A 10 2.37 -49.54 -29.07
CA THR A 10 1.78 -50.05 -30.32
C THR A 10 0.42 -49.42 -30.67
N SER A 11 -0.09 -48.50 -29.83
CA SER A 11 -1.39 -47.86 -30.03
C SER A 11 -1.32 -46.75 -31.08
N ASN A 12 -1.87 -47.01 -32.25
CA ASN A 12 -1.84 -46.12 -33.41
C ASN A 12 -3.26 -45.77 -33.89
N SER A 13 -3.39 -44.63 -34.57
CA SER A 13 -4.62 -44.20 -35.25
C SER A 13 -5.85 -43.99 -34.35
N MET A 14 -5.69 -43.29 -33.24
CA MET A 14 -6.76 -42.98 -32.28
C MET A 14 -7.47 -41.64 -32.56
N PRO A 15 -8.78 -41.52 -32.35
CA PRO A 15 -9.44 -40.22 -32.26
C PRO A 15 -8.95 -39.47 -31.02
N VAL A 16 -8.98 -38.13 -31.07
CA VAL A 16 -8.28 -37.28 -30.07
C VAL A 16 -8.67 -37.59 -28.62
N TYR A 17 -9.95 -37.85 -28.35
CA TYR A 17 -10.43 -38.10 -27.00
C TYR A 17 -9.85 -39.39 -26.43
N ARG A 18 -9.87 -40.49 -27.22
CA ARG A 18 -9.23 -41.76 -26.84
C ARG A 18 -7.72 -41.65 -26.73
N TYR A 19 -7.09 -40.85 -27.60
CA TYR A 19 -5.65 -40.60 -27.53
C TYR A 19 -5.24 -39.91 -26.22
N LEU A 20 -5.99 -38.89 -25.80
CA LEU A 20 -5.72 -38.16 -24.55
C LEU A 20 -5.96 -39.03 -23.32
N GLU A 21 -7.02 -39.83 -23.32
CA GLU A 21 -7.28 -40.83 -22.27
C GLU A 21 -6.17 -41.89 -22.21
N HIS A 22 -5.72 -42.39 -23.36
CA HIS A 22 -4.63 -43.36 -23.43
C HIS A 22 -3.33 -42.84 -22.83
N LEU A 23 -2.96 -41.57 -23.09
CA LEU A 23 -1.75 -40.99 -22.51
C LEU A 23 -1.82 -40.84 -20.98
N ILE A 24 -2.97 -40.45 -20.44
CA ILE A 24 -3.13 -40.32 -18.98
C ILE A 24 -3.25 -41.71 -18.33
N GLY A 25 -4.13 -42.55 -18.85
CA GLY A 25 -4.51 -43.83 -18.24
C GLY A 25 -3.41 -44.88 -18.36
N THR A 26 -2.81 -45.01 -19.54
CA THR A 26 -1.82 -46.07 -19.82
C THR A 26 -0.40 -45.63 -19.47
N HIS A 27 -0.02 -44.38 -19.78
CA HIS A 27 1.36 -43.92 -19.65
C HIS A 27 1.61 -43.00 -18.43
N LYS A 28 0.58 -42.57 -17.71
CA LYS A 28 0.68 -41.70 -16.52
C LYS A 28 1.65 -40.52 -16.71
N VAL A 29 1.62 -39.90 -17.89
CA VAL A 29 2.64 -38.91 -18.29
C VAL A 29 2.62 -37.70 -17.33
N PRO A 30 3.75 -37.31 -16.72
CA PRO A 30 3.81 -36.24 -15.72
C PRO A 30 3.53 -34.86 -16.32
N ARG A 31 2.97 -33.94 -15.53
CA ARG A 31 2.48 -32.61 -15.98
C ARG A 31 3.54 -31.73 -16.68
N ASN A 32 4.83 -31.97 -16.42
CA ASN A 32 5.98 -31.22 -16.97
C ASN A 32 6.73 -31.98 -18.08
N TYR A 33 6.04 -32.86 -18.82
CA TYR A 33 6.61 -33.58 -19.96
C TYR A 33 6.59 -32.72 -21.24
N ARG A 34 7.54 -32.94 -22.16
CA ARG A 34 7.50 -32.31 -23.50
C ARG A 34 6.59 -33.10 -24.41
N TYR A 35 5.39 -32.60 -24.65
CA TYR A 35 4.37 -33.24 -25.47
C TYR A 35 4.52 -32.86 -26.94
N LYS A 36 5.04 -33.78 -27.76
CA LYS A 36 5.08 -33.64 -29.22
C LYS A 36 3.75 -34.07 -29.83
N CYS A 37 3.13 -33.20 -30.62
CA CYS A 37 1.91 -33.55 -31.34
C CYS A 37 2.21 -34.56 -32.45
N THR A 38 1.42 -35.63 -32.50
CA THR A 38 1.53 -36.72 -33.48
C THR A 38 0.42 -36.68 -34.54
N PHE A 39 -0.36 -35.60 -34.57
CA PHE A 39 -1.32 -35.39 -35.67
C PHE A 39 -0.55 -35.16 -36.98
N PRO A 40 -1.00 -35.73 -38.11
CA PRO A 40 -0.33 -35.55 -39.41
C PRO A 40 -0.11 -34.07 -39.74
N GLN A 41 1.10 -33.72 -40.16
CA GLN A 41 1.50 -32.34 -40.52
C GLN A 41 1.52 -31.31 -39.38
N CYS A 42 1.38 -31.73 -38.12
CA CYS A 42 1.57 -30.85 -36.96
C CYS A 42 2.99 -30.99 -36.38
N CYS A 43 3.73 -29.88 -36.29
CA CYS A 43 5.10 -29.85 -35.75
C CYS A 43 5.21 -29.29 -34.32
N GLN A 44 4.08 -29.11 -33.61
CA GLN A 44 4.06 -28.46 -32.31
C GLN A 44 4.61 -29.35 -31.19
N VAL A 45 5.45 -28.78 -30.33
CA VAL A 45 5.98 -29.40 -29.10
C VAL A 45 5.61 -28.50 -27.92
N LEU A 46 4.88 -29.04 -26.95
CA LEU A 46 4.22 -28.26 -25.90
C LEU A 46 4.74 -28.68 -24.52
N SER A 47 4.92 -27.71 -23.64
CA SER A 47 5.66 -27.88 -22.37
C SER A 47 4.81 -28.33 -21.18
N ASN A 48 3.48 -28.30 -21.30
CA ASN A 48 2.59 -28.79 -20.26
C ASN A 48 1.34 -29.46 -20.84
N TRP A 49 0.72 -30.32 -20.02
CA TRP A 49 -0.43 -31.13 -20.43
C TRP A 49 -1.66 -30.32 -20.85
N TYR A 50 -1.95 -29.21 -20.17
CA TYR A 50 -3.16 -28.43 -20.42
C TYR A 50 -3.13 -27.79 -21.81
N VAL A 51 -2.00 -27.17 -22.16
CA VAL A 51 -1.77 -26.56 -23.47
C VAL A 51 -1.75 -27.65 -24.55
N PHE A 52 -1.12 -28.79 -24.28
CA PHE A 52 -1.13 -29.93 -25.20
C PHE A 52 -2.53 -30.48 -25.46
N LYS A 53 -3.34 -30.68 -24.41
CA LYS A 53 -4.72 -31.17 -24.52
C LYS A 53 -5.56 -30.25 -25.39
N ARG A 54 -5.51 -28.94 -25.15
CA ARG A 54 -6.27 -27.95 -25.94
C ARG A 54 -5.80 -27.92 -27.40
N HIS A 55 -4.48 -27.96 -27.62
CA HIS A 55 -3.91 -28.05 -28.97
C HIS A 55 -4.37 -29.30 -29.71
N ALA A 56 -4.34 -30.47 -29.06
CA ALA A 56 -4.76 -31.73 -29.67
C ALA A 56 -6.26 -31.70 -30.05
N LEU A 57 -7.11 -31.19 -29.15
CA LEU A 57 -8.55 -31.03 -29.40
C LEU A 57 -8.84 -30.09 -30.58
N GLY A 58 -8.05 -29.03 -30.74
CA GLY A 58 -8.20 -28.08 -31.86
C GLY A 58 -7.97 -28.67 -33.25
N HIS A 59 -7.40 -29.87 -33.38
CA HIS A 59 -7.32 -30.59 -34.67
C HIS A 59 -8.67 -31.19 -35.09
N VAL A 60 -9.63 -31.34 -34.17
CA VAL A 60 -11.00 -31.77 -34.49
C VAL A 60 -11.80 -30.62 -35.08
N ASP A 61 -11.63 -29.41 -34.56
CA ASP A 61 -12.38 -28.22 -35.01
C ASP A 61 -11.90 -27.64 -36.35
N ARG A 62 -10.73 -28.08 -36.86
CA ARG A 62 -10.11 -27.56 -38.11
C ARG A 62 -10.36 -28.42 -39.35
N GLN A 63 -11.11 -29.52 -39.27
CA GLN A 63 -11.47 -30.33 -40.45
C GLN A 63 -12.60 -29.74 -41.31
N SER A 64 -13.12 -28.55 -40.98
CA SER A 64 -14.22 -27.88 -41.69
C SER A 64 -13.83 -26.63 -42.50
N GLN A 65 -12.55 -26.27 -42.62
CA GLN A 65 -12.12 -25.13 -43.47
C GLN A 65 -10.77 -25.40 -44.18
N THR A 66 -10.76 -25.18 -45.49
CA THR A 66 -9.65 -25.34 -46.45
C THR A 66 -8.45 -24.40 -46.20
N PHE A 67 -7.24 -24.89 -46.52
CA PHE A 67 -5.92 -24.24 -46.43
C PHE A 67 -5.82 -22.85 -47.12
N CYS A 68 -5.20 -21.83 -46.48
CA CYS A 68 -3.79 -21.43 -46.70
C CYS A 68 -3.35 -20.16 -45.89
N ALA A 69 -2.08 -20.18 -45.47
CA ALA A 69 -1.12 -19.08 -45.21
C ALA A 69 -1.21 -18.13 -43.97
N ASN A 70 -0.20 -18.33 -43.09
CA ASN A 70 0.49 -17.43 -42.14
C ASN A 70 -0.02 -17.23 -40.68
N PRO A 71 0.92 -17.08 -39.69
CA PRO A 71 0.69 -17.19 -38.23
C PRO A 71 0.45 -15.79 -37.59
N PRO A 72 0.33 -15.59 -36.25
CA PRO A 72 0.22 -16.46 -35.06
C PRO A 72 -1.02 -16.09 -34.19
N ILE A 73 -1.11 -16.59 -32.93
CA ILE A 73 -1.58 -15.90 -31.69
C ILE A 73 -2.10 -16.97 -30.69
N CYS A 74 -1.39 -17.13 -29.56
CA CYS A 74 -1.91 -17.82 -28.37
C CYS A 74 -2.47 -16.76 -27.42
N ALA A 75 -3.79 -16.74 -27.27
CA ALA A 75 -4.50 -16.13 -26.16
C ALA A 75 -4.99 -17.28 -25.26
N ASP A 76 -4.60 -17.27 -24.00
CA ASP A 76 -5.09 -18.21 -22.99
C ASP A 76 -6.07 -17.49 -22.09
N GLU A 77 -7.36 -17.65 -22.40
CA GLU A 77 -8.45 -17.42 -21.46
C GLU A 77 -8.57 -18.62 -20.51
N TYR A 78 -8.63 -18.27 -19.22
CA TYR A 78 -9.05 -19.08 -18.09
C TYR A 78 -10.55 -19.39 -18.15
N MET A 79 -10.98 -20.61 -17.82
CA MET A 79 -12.23 -20.84 -17.07
C MET A 79 -12.23 -22.18 -16.29
N SER A 80 -12.33 -22.02 -14.96
CA SER A 80 -13.11 -22.76 -13.95
C SER A 80 -13.28 -24.29 -13.99
N GLU A 81 -12.97 -24.94 -12.86
CA GLU A 81 -13.42 -26.28 -12.47
C GLU A 81 -14.92 -26.28 -12.04
N PRO A 82 -15.67 -27.39 -12.28
CA PRO A 82 -17.09 -27.48 -11.93
C PRO A 82 -17.37 -28.11 -10.56
N SER A 83 -18.47 -27.63 -9.98
CA SER A 83 -19.13 -28.06 -8.75
C SER A 83 -19.79 -29.44 -8.84
N PHE A 84 -19.84 -30.12 -7.68
CA PHE A 84 -20.46 -31.43 -7.44
C PHE A 84 -21.96 -31.47 -7.74
N VAL A 85 -22.40 -32.65 -8.17
CA VAL A 85 -23.77 -33.05 -8.53
C VAL A 85 -24.50 -33.60 -7.31
N GLU A 86 -25.76 -33.22 -7.11
CA GLU A 86 -26.76 -34.07 -6.47
C GLU A 86 -28.09 -34.08 -7.23
N THR A 87 -28.69 -35.26 -7.24
CA THR A 87 -29.72 -35.79 -8.12
C THR A 87 -31.15 -35.36 -7.76
N LYS A 88 -32.00 -35.13 -8.77
CA LYS A 88 -33.47 -35.21 -8.65
C LYS A 88 -33.95 -36.62 -9.01
N PRO A 89 -35.13 -37.02 -8.49
CA PRO A 89 -36.11 -37.70 -9.31
C PRO A 89 -37.47 -36.98 -9.35
N ALA A 90 -38.24 -37.36 -10.38
CA ALA A 90 -39.44 -36.76 -10.92
C ALA A 90 -40.75 -37.13 -10.17
N ALA A 91 -41.83 -36.38 -10.49
CA ALA A 91 -43.10 -36.89 -11.06
C ALA A 91 -44.33 -36.08 -10.60
N ASP A 92 -44.97 -35.45 -11.58
CA ASP A 92 -46.40 -35.49 -11.97
C ASP A 92 -47.59 -35.12 -11.05
N LEU A 93 -48.57 -34.55 -11.78
CA LEU A 93 -50.03 -34.69 -11.70
C LEU A 93 -50.88 -33.69 -10.87
N GLU A 94 -51.49 -32.78 -11.63
CA GLU A 94 -52.94 -32.45 -11.72
C GLU A 94 -53.80 -32.39 -10.45
N SER A 95 -54.56 -31.29 -10.27
CA SER A 95 -55.99 -31.24 -10.66
C SER A 95 -56.75 -30.01 -10.10
N ARG A 96 -57.95 -29.84 -10.65
CA ARG A 96 -58.82 -28.66 -10.79
C ARG A 96 -59.78 -28.37 -9.61
N SER A 97 -60.08 -27.08 -9.44
CA SER A 97 -61.42 -26.42 -9.41
C SER A 97 -62.32 -26.36 -8.15
N GLN A 98 -63.09 -25.25 -8.14
CA GLN A 98 -64.37 -24.88 -7.47
C GLN A 98 -64.26 -24.05 -6.18
N ALA A 99 -65.14 -23.10 -5.80
CA ALA A 99 -66.00 -22.07 -6.43
C ALA A 99 -66.96 -21.52 -5.33
N VAL A 100 -66.88 -20.22 -4.97
CA VAL A 100 -67.92 -19.24 -4.42
C VAL A 100 -68.74 -19.62 -3.14
N PRO A 101 -69.49 -18.74 -2.39
CA PRO A 101 -69.73 -17.28 -2.52
C PRO A 101 -69.92 -16.38 -1.24
N GLU A 102 -69.83 -15.05 -1.48
CA GLU A 102 -70.67 -13.87 -1.09
C GLU A 102 -71.03 -13.37 0.35
N HIS A 103 -71.19 -12.01 0.37
CA HIS A 103 -71.93 -11.07 1.27
C HIS A 103 -71.17 -10.46 2.47
N SER A 104 -71.22 -9.15 2.80
CA SER A 104 -72.18 -8.05 2.54
C SER A 104 -71.58 -6.64 2.83
N ALA A 105 -72.02 -5.62 2.08
CA ALA A 105 -71.76 -4.16 2.19
C ALA A 105 -72.53 -3.49 3.38
N PRO A 106 -72.61 -2.13 3.60
CA PRO A 106 -72.13 -0.97 2.82
C PRO A 106 -71.53 0.23 3.62
N GLY A 107 -70.93 1.18 2.90
CA GLY A 107 -70.68 2.55 3.38
C GLY A 107 -71.74 3.56 2.87
N PRO A 108 -71.78 4.81 3.37
CA PRO A 108 -72.58 5.88 2.78
C PRO A 108 -71.77 6.70 1.77
N SER A 109 -72.39 6.95 0.62
CA SER A 109 -71.99 7.85 -0.45
C SER A 109 -72.24 9.32 -0.07
N PHE A 110 -71.40 10.25 -0.54
CA PHE A 110 -71.88 11.46 -1.22
C PHE A 110 -70.81 12.04 -2.16
N SER A 111 -71.28 12.34 -3.36
CA SER A 111 -70.58 12.83 -4.54
C SER A 111 -70.20 14.32 -4.44
N THR A 112 -69.01 14.71 -4.92
CA THR A 112 -68.82 16.06 -5.47
C THR A 112 -67.78 16.08 -6.61
N ASN A 113 -68.29 16.45 -7.79
CA ASN A 113 -67.67 17.03 -9.00
C ASN A 113 -66.21 16.72 -9.39
N ILE A 114 -66.07 15.80 -10.36
CA ILE A 114 -64.86 15.51 -11.15
C ILE A 114 -64.41 16.67 -12.06
N ARG A 115 -65.19 17.76 -12.18
CA ARG A 115 -64.85 18.90 -13.04
C ARG A 115 -63.87 19.91 -12.44
N GLU A 116 -63.70 19.96 -11.12
CA GLU A 116 -62.74 20.89 -10.49
C GLU A 116 -61.31 20.30 -10.41
N ILE A 117 -61.17 18.97 -10.42
CA ILE A 117 -59.86 18.30 -10.39
C ILE A 117 -59.16 18.37 -11.76
N GLN A 118 -59.92 18.47 -12.87
CA GLN A 118 -59.35 18.57 -14.22
C GLN A 118 -58.85 19.97 -14.57
N GLN A 119 -59.18 21.01 -13.79
CA GLN A 119 -58.73 22.37 -14.06
C GLN A 119 -57.52 22.79 -13.20
N ALA A 120 -57.28 22.13 -12.06
CA ALA A 120 -56.08 22.34 -11.24
C ALA A 120 -54.81 21.61 -11.77
N ALA A 121 -54.98 20.64 -12.68
CA ALA A 121 -53.86 19.92 -13.29
C ALA A 121 -53.20 20.67 -14.47
N LEU A 122 -53.70 21.86 -14.85
CA LEU A 122 -53.19 22.63 -15.99
C LEU A 122 -52.30 23.83 -15.62
N GLU A 123 -52.06 24.10 -14.33
CA GLU A 123 -51.34 25.33 -13.90
C GLU A 123 -50.11 25.13 -13.01
N HIS A 124 -49.56 23.91 -12.94
CA HIS A 124 -48.23 23.69 -12.36
C HIS A 124 -47.27 23.03 -13.35
N THR A 125 -46.81 23.81 -14.32
CA THR A 125 -45.52 23.60 -14.98
C THR A 125 -44.41 23.81 -13.96
N LEU A 126 -44.08 22.76 -13.21
CA LEU A 126 -42.72 22.59 -12.70
C LEU A 126 -41.78 22.64 -13.92
N PRO A 127 -40.70 23.45 -13.94
CA PRO A 127 -39.72 23.34 -15.00
C PRO A 127 -39.07 21.96 -14.88
N GLY A 128 -39.46 21.04 -15.77
CA GLY A 128 -38.80 19.74 -15.89
C GLY A 128 -37.31 19.94 -16.16
N PRO A 129 -36.43 19.01 -15.75
CA PRO A 129 -34.99 19.14 -15.99
C PRO A 129 -34.73 19.39 -17.47
N SER A 130 -33.98 20.47 -17.77
CA SER A 130 -33.62 20.83 -19.15
C SER A 130 -32.97 19.64 -19.85
N TYR A 131 -33.37 19.36 -21.09
CA TYR A 131 -32.75 18.35 -21.96
C TYR A 131 -31.20 18.37 -21.96
N SER A 132 -30.61 19.57 -21.88
CA SER A 132 -29.17 19.75 -21.80
C SER A 132 -28.53 19.16 -20.53
N ALA A 133 -29.28 19.04 -19.44
CA ALA A 133 -28.86 18.40 -18.20
C ALA A 133 -28.78 16.88 -18.37
N ASN A 134 -29.79 16.25 -18.96
CA ASN A 134 -29.82 14.78 -19.13
C ASN A 134 -28.66 14.26 -20.01
N VAL A 135 -28.28 15.00 -21.05
CA VAL A 135 -27.10 14.67 -21.88
C VAL A 135 -25.80 14.77 -21.08
N LYS A 136 -25.69 15.79 -20.21
CA LYS A 136 -24.53 15.97 -19.33
C LYS A 136 -24.44 14.82 -18.32
N ASP A 137 -25.55 14.35 -17.78
CA ASP A 137 -25.57 13.24 -16.84
C ASP A 137 -25.02 11.95 -17.48
N ILE A 138 -25.39 11.66 -18.73
CA ILE A 138 -24.81 10.53 -19.47
C ILE A 138 -23.31 10.72 -19.69
N GLN A 139 -22.87 11.93 -20.06
CA GLN A 139 -21.44 12.22 -20.22
C GLN A 139 -20.67 12.06 -18.92
N GLN A 140 -21.25 12.52 -17.81
CA GLN A 140 -20.69 12.41 -16.48
C GLN A 140 -20.53 10.94 -16.08
N ALA A 141 -21.60 10.15 -16.23
CA ALA A 141 -21.57 8.71 -15.96
C ALA A 141 -20.57 7.96 -16.86
N ALA A 142 -20.49 8.32 -18.15
CA ALA A 142 -19.55 7.73 -19.08
C ALA A 142 -18.08 8.06 -18.75
N LEU A 143 -17.82 9.30 -18.32
CA LEU A 143 -16.51 9.71 -17.84
C LEU A 143 -16.14 8.99 -16.55
N GLU A 144 -17.04 8.96 -15.56
CA GLU A 144 -16.84 8.29 -14.28
C GLU A 144 -16.50 6.82 -14.50
N PHE A 145 -17.31 6.12 -15.28
CA PHE A 145 -17.07 4.72 -15.67
C PHE A 145 -15.68 4.53 -16.29
N THR A 146 -15.28 5.43 -17.19
CA THR A 146 -13.98 5.34 -17.87
C THR A 146 -12.81 5.57 -16.91
N LEU A 147 -12.93 6.56 -16.03
CA LEU A 147 -11.90 6.90 -15.04
C LEU A 147 -11.75 5.83 -13.96
N GLU A 148 -12.84 5.21 -13.51
CA GLU A 148 -12.82 4.06 -12.60
C GLU A 148 -11.98 2.92 -13.20
N LEU A 149 -12.26 2.53 -14.44
CA LEU A 149 -11.48 1.49 -15.11
C LEU A 149 -10.01 1.88 -15.28
N HIS A 150 -9.73 3.16 -15.56
CA HIS A 150 -8.36 3.67 -15.59
C HIS A 150 -7.69 3.72 -14.22
N SER A 151 -8.44 3.68 -13.12
CA SER A 151 -7.87 3.64 -11.78
C SER A 151 -7.34 2.26 -11.38
N GLU A 152 -7.92 1.19 -11.95
CA GLU A 152 -7.60 -0.22 -11.64
C GLU A 152 -6.18 -0.63 -12.07
N THR A 153 -5.44 -1.36 -11.23
CA THR A 153 -4.05 -1.75 -11.56
C THR A 153 -3.95 -2.91 -12.54
N ASN A 154 -5.03 -3.65 -12.78
CA ASN A 154 -5.06 -4.88 -13.57
C ASN A 154 -5.65 -4.72 -14.98
N MET A 155 -5.91 -3.50 -15.45
CA MET A 155 -6.43 -3.24 -16.80
C MET A 155 -5.50 -2.34 -17.61
N ALA A 156 -5.12 -2.77 -18.82
CA ALA A 156 -4.39 -1.91 -19.75
C ALA A 156 -5.35 -0.90 -20.41
N ARG A 157 -4.83 0.26 -20.84
CA ARG A 157 -5.64 1.28 -21.53
C ARG A 157 -6.39 0.74 -22.75
N SER A 158 -5.76 -0.15 -23.51
CA SER A 158 -6.40 -0.83 -24.66
C SER A 158 -7.63 -1.65 -24.25
N ASP A 159 -7.58 -2.31 -23.08
CA ASP A 159 -8.67 -3.13 -22.58
C ASP A 159 -9.87 -2.26 -22.21
N ILE A 160 -9.62 -1.06 -21.69
CA ILE A 160 -10.65 -0.09 -21.31
C ILE A 160 -11.43 0.38 -22.55
N TYR A 161 -10.74 0.75 -23.63
CA TYR A 161 -11.41 1.08 -24.89
C TYR A 161 -12.13 -0.12 -25.52
N HIS A 162 -11.61 -1.33 -25.32
CA HIS A 162 -12.32 -2.54 -25.73
C HIS A 162 -13.62 -2.75 -24.93
N VAL A 163 -13.60 -2.49 -23.62
CA VAL A 163 -14.80 -2.52 -22.76
C VAL A 163 -15.80 -1.45 -23.18
N GLN A 164 -15.37 -0.19 -23.39
CA GLN A 164 -16.23 0.87 -23.92
C GLN A 164 -16.91 0.45 -25.22
N ASN A 165 -16.17 -0.16 -26.16
CA ASN A 165 -16.73 -0.67 -27.41
C ASN A 165 -17.82 -1.73 -27.21
N LYS A 166 -17.66 -2.63 -26.24
CA LYS A 166 -18.70 -3.61 -25.89
C LYS A 166 -19.94 -2.93 -25.31
N VAL A 167 -19.76 -1.96 -24.43
CA VAL A 167 -20.87 -1.19 -23.84
C VAL A 167 -21.63 -0.41 -24.91
N ARG A 168 -20.95 0.22 -25.88
CA ARG A 168 -21.62 0.89 -27.01
C ARG A 168 -22.51 -0.06 -27.82
N ARG A 169 -22.04 -1.27 -28.11
CA ARG A 169 -22.84 -2.28 -28.84
C ARG A 169 -24.10 -2.68 -28.07
N LEU A 170 -23.96 -2.88 -26.77
CA LEU A 170 -25.08 -3.19 -25.88
C LEU A 170 -26.09 -2.03 -25.85
N ASN A 171 -25.61 -0.82 -25.58
CA ASN A 171 -26.44 0.37 -25.49
C ASN A 171 -27.15 0.66 -26.81
N ARG A 172 -26.47 0.51 -27.95
CA ARG A 172 -27.10 0.67 -29.27
C ARG A 172 -28.28 -0.28 -29.44
N THR A 173 -28.12 -1.56 -29.07
CA THR A 173 -29.19 -2.56 -29.15
C THR A 173 -30.38 -2.19 -28.27
N ILE A 174 -30.12 -1.77 -27.02
CA ILE A 174 -31.17 -1.35 -26.07
C ILE A 174 -31.87 -0.09 -26.57
N THR A 175 -31.11 0.90 -27.00
CA THR A 175 -31.61 2.21 -27.42
C THR A 175 -32.44 2.11 -28.68
N GLU A 176 -32.01 1.34 -29.69
CA GLU A 176 -32.80 1.08 -30.91
C GLU A 176 -34.14 0.41 -30.62
N LYS A 177 -34.21 -0.44 -29.57
CA LYS A 177 -35.48 -1.05 -29.13
C LYS A 177 -36.39 -0.05 -28.41
N ILE A 178 -35.83 0.86 -27.63
CA ILE A 178 -36.59 1.94 -27.00
C ILE A 178 -37.12 2.92 -28.05
N GLU A 179 -36.32 3.27 -29.07
CA GLU A 179 -36.77 4.11 -30.20
C GLU A 179 -38.00 3.53 -30.91
N GLN A 180 -38.07 2.20 -31.06
CA GLN A 180 -39.22 1.52 -31.67
C GLN A 180 -40.50 1.58 -30.82
N LEU A 181 -40.38 1.86 -29.52
CA LEU A 181 -41.51 1.90 -28.57
C LEU A 181 -41.97 3.32 -28.26
N LEU A 182 -41.20 4.35 -28.65
CA LEU A 182 -41.53 5.75 -28.38
C LEU A 182 -42.67 6.22 -29.29
N PRO A 183 -43.70 6.90 -28.75
CA PRO A 183 -44.78 7.44 -29.57
C PRO A 183 -44.28 8.61 -30.43
N SER A 184 -44.82 8.74 -31.64
CA SER A 184 -44.55 9.89 -32.51
C SER A 184 -45.06 11.17 -31.84
N THR A 185 -44.16 12.13 -31.60
CA THR A 185 -44.49 13.46 -31.09
C THR A 185 -44.77 14.42 -32.23
N ASN A 186 -45.75 15.31 -32.05
CA ASN A 186 -46.06 16.38 -33.00
C ASN A 186 -45.27 17.68 -32.73
N ASP A 187 -44.48 17.72 -31.65
CA ASP A 187 -43.64 18.86 -31.29
C ASP A 187 -42.21 18.65 -31.84
N PRO A 188 -41.76 19.45 -32.83
CA PRO A 188 -40.44 19.34 -33.43
C PRO A 188 -39.28 19.57 -32.45
N GLN A 189 -39.47 20.39 -31.42
CA GLN A 189 -38.44 20.65 -30.42
C GLN A 189 -38.24 19.42 -29.53
N ILE A 190 -39.34 18.81 -29.07
CA ILE A 190 -39.30 17.57 -28.28
C ILE A 190 -38.70 16.44 -29.11
N ASP A 191 -39.06 16.33 -30.39
CA ASP A 191 -38.49 15.31 -31.29
C ASP A 191 -36.98 15.49 -31.47
N PHE A 192 -36.52 16.73 -31.70
CA PHE A 192 -35.10 17.04 -31.82
C PHE A 192 -34.32 16.71 -30.54
N GLU A 193 -34.85 17.10 -29.38
CA GLU A 193 -34.25 16.82 -28.08
C GLU A 193 -34.19 15.31 -27.80
N LEU A 194 -35.30 14.60 -27.97
CA LEU A 194 -35.37 13.15 -27.80
C LEU A 194 -34.37 12.44 -28.71
N ASN A 195 -34.33 12.78 -30.00
CA ASN A 195 -33.39 12.19 -30.96
C ASN A 195 -31.94 12.36 -30.51
N LYS A 196 -31.56 13.56 -30.06
CA LYS A 196 -30.19 13.81 -29.61
C LYS A 196 -29.90 13.11 -28.26
N TYR A 197 -30.90 12.92 -27.37
CA TYR A 197 -30.78 12.07 -26.18
C TYR A 197 -30.49 10.61 -26.56
N MET A 198 -31.28 10.06 -27.48
CA MET A 198 -31.17 8.68 -27.93
C MET A 198 -29.82 8.45 -28.63
N GLN A 199 -29.37 9.38 -29.46
CA GLN A 199 -28.04 9.33 -30.06
C GLN A 199 -26.94 9.28 -28.98
N LYS A 200 -27.09 10.07 -27.91
CA LYS A 200 -26.12 10.04 -26.82
C LYS A 200 -26.14 8.73 -26.04
N MET A 201 -27.32 8.12 -25.85
CA MET A 201 -27.42 6.79 -25.22
C MET A 201 -26.79 5.70 -26.09
N LYS A 202 -26.89 5.78 -27.43
CA LYS A 202 -26.22 4.84 -28.35
C LYS A 202 -24.71 4.91 -28.22
N ASP A 203 -24.15 6.12 -28.19
CA ASP A 203 -22.71 6.37 -28.17
C ASP A 203 -22.30 7.27 -26.99
N PRO A 204 -22.38 6.77 -25.73
CA PRO A 204 -22.11 7.58 -24.56
C PRO A 204 -20.65 8.04 -24.48
N PHE A 205 -19.71 7.29 -25.07
CA PHE A 205 -18.26 7.54 -25.00
C PHE A 205 -17.67 8.30 -26.21
N ASP A 206 -18.46 8.72 -27.20
CA ASP A 206 -17.99 9.38 -28.43
C ASP A 206 -16.98 10.54 -28.22
N PHE A 207 -17.12 11.25 -27.10
CA PHE A 207 -16.29 12.38 -26.69
C PHE A 207 -14.99 11.99 -25.96
N ILE A 208 -14.82 10.71 -25.60
CA ILE A 208 -13.66 10.16 -24.85
C ILE A 208 -13.20 8.77 -25.34
N GLU A 209 -13.62 8.34 -26.52
CA GLU A 209 -13.38 6.99 -27.07
C GLU A 209 -11.92 6.71 -27.50
N THR A 210 -11.00 7.67 -27.33
CA THR A 210 -9.57 7.51 -27.58
C THR A 210 -8.75 8.26 -26.54
N ASP A 211 -7.48 7.89 -26.36
CA ASP A 211 -6.56 8.57 -25.44
C ASP A 211 -6.48 10.08 -25.74
N PHE A 212 -6.43 10.48 -27.01
CA PHE A 212 -6.41 11.88 -27.39
C PHE A 212 -7.67 12.63 -26.95
N LYS A 213 -8.85 12.04 -27.21
CA LYS A 213 -10.14 12.63 -26.84
C LYS A 213 -10.29 12.72 -25.32
N LEU A 214 -9.96 11.64 -24.60
CA LEU A 214 -9.99 11.57 -23.14
C LEU A 214 -9.06 12.61 -22.52
N PHE A 215 -7.77 12.63 -22.89
CA PHE A 215 -6.80 13.54 -22.29
C PHE A 215 -7.19 15.00 -22.53
N LYS A 216 -7.58 15.34 -23.76
CA LYS A 216 -8.05 16.69 -24.08
C LYS A 216 -9.26 17.07 -23.23
N TYR A 217 -10.23 16.17 -23.06
CA TYR A 217 -11.39 16.43 -22.22
C TYR A 217 -11.01 16.63 -20.74
N LEU A 218 -10.15 15.78 -20.19
CA LEU A 218 -9.67 15.90 -18.81
C LEU A 218 -8.85 17.18 -18.58
N GLU A 219 -8.09 17.64 -19.58
CA GLU A 219 -7.38 18.93 -19.55
C GLU A 219 -8.36 20.11 -19.50
N THR A 220 -9.48 20.05 -20.26
CA THR A 220 -10.53 21.09 -20.18
C THR A 220 -11.23 21.12 -18.83
N LEU A 221 -11.31 19.99 -18.13
CA LEU A 221 -11.80 19.92 -16.75
C LEU A 221 -10.74 20.34 -15.72
N ASN A 222 -9.51 20.60 -16.15
CA ASN A 222 -8.37 20.93 -15.30
C ASN A 222 -8.05 19.86 -14.23
N ILE A 223 -8.27 18.58 -14.55
CA ILE A 223 -7.99 17.45 -13.66
C ILE A 223 -6.89 16.51 -14.17
N PHE A 224 -6.28 16.85 -15.31
CA PHE A 224 -5.20 16.07 -15.92
C PHE A 224 -4.10 16.96 -16.47
N ARG A 225 -2.87 16.46 -16.38
CA ARG A 225 -1.69 16.94 -17.09
C ARG A 225 -0.94 15.74 -17.64
N LEU A 226 -0.59 15.79 -18.92
CA LEU A 226 0.22 14.74 -19.53
C LEU A 226 1.65 14.79 -18.97
N PRO A 227 2.26 13.65 -18.58
CA PRO A 227 3.62 13.64 -18.08
C PRO A 227 4.62 14.16 -19.12
N LEU A 228 5.66 14.87 -18.66
CA LEU A 228 6.70 15.40 -19.52
C LEU A 228 7.84 14.38 -19.69
N LYS A 229 8.21 14.09 -20.93
CA LYS A 229 9.42 13.34 -21.24
C LYS A 229 10.58 14.31 -21.42
N ILE A 230 11.66 14.08 -20.70
CA ILE A 230 12.86 14.93 -20.72
C ILE A 230 14.03 14.05 -21.15
N ALA A 231 14.76 14.53 -22.16
CA ALA A 231 16.03 13.99 -22.56
C ALA A 231 17.15 14.79 -21.88
N VAL A 232 17.95 14.11 -21.06
CA VAL A 232 19.11 14.66 -20.37
C VAL A 232 20.37 14.15 -21.06
N GLU A 233 21.30 15.04 -21.39
CA GLU A 233 22.56 14.69 -22.06
C GLU A 233 23.34 13.60 -21.32
N ILE A 234 23.84 12.63 -22.07
CA ILE A 234 24.75 11.59 -21.58
C ILE A 234 26.17 12.15 -21.68
N LYS A 235 26.87 12.29 -20.55
CA LYS A 235 28.30 12.60 -20.58
C LYS A 235 29.08 11.31 -20.83
N THR A 236 29.54 11.09 -22.06
CA THR A 236 30.52 10.03 -22.36
C THR A 236 31.84 10.37 -21.68
N THR A 237 32.10 9.79 -20.51
CA THR A 237 33.45 9.75 -19.94
C THR A 237 34.27 8.74 -20.74
N GLY A 238 35.20 9.23 -21.55
CA GLY A 238 35.93 8.43 -22.53
C GLY A 238 36.86 7.38 -21.93
N SER A 239 36.83 6.20 -22.56
CA SER A 239 38.00 5.37 -22.85
C SER A 239 37.62 4.43 -24.00
N ASP A 240 38.47 4.45 -25.03
CA ASP A 240 38.50 3.63 -26.25
C ASP A 240 37.55 4.03 -27.40
N ILE A 241 38.13 4.84 -28.28
CA ILE A 241 37.68 5.16 -29.62
C ILE A 241 37.66 3.88 -30.46
N HIS A 242 36.47 3.34 -30.71
CA HIS A 242 36.15 2.77 -32.01
C HIS A 242 35.06 3.66 -32.62
N ILE A 243 35.45 4.43 -33.65
CA ILE A 243 34.54 5.22 -34.47
C ILE A 243 33.78 4.23 -35.35
N ASP A 244 32.73 3.64 -34.81
CA ASP A 244 31.55 3.31 -35.60
C ASP A 244 30.52 4.39 -35.29
N GLU A 245 29.87 4.91 -36.33
CA GLU A 245 28.92 6.02 -36.32
C GLU A 245 27.87 5.91 -35.19
N VAL A 246 28.17 6.44 -34.00
CA VAL A 246 27.19 6.63 -32.94
C VAL A 246 26.38 7.85 -33.33
N THR A 247 25.24 7.60 -33.98
CA THR A 247 24.14 8.54 -34.00
C THR A 247 23.79 8.85 -32.54
N ASP A 248 23.93 10.12 -32.12
CA ASP A 248 23.45 10.60 -30.82
C ASP A 248 21.95 10.38 -30.73
N TYR A 249 21.53 9.23 -30.19
CA TYR A 249 20.13 8.99 -29.88
C TYR A 249 19.77 9.84 -28.66
N ILE A 250 19.21 11.03 -28.89
CA ILE A 250 18.49 11.79 -27.87
C ILE A 250 17.35 10.89 -27.37
N ARG A 251 17.57 10.26 -26.21
CA ARG A 251 16.62 9.36 -25.60
C ARG A 251 16.00 10.03 -24.39
N ASP A 252 14.68 10.07 -24.34
CA ASP A 252 13.93 10.45 -23.15
C ASP A 252 14.32 9.51 -21.99
N ASN A 253 15.05 10.03 -21.01
CA ASN A 253 15.60 9.27 -19.89
C ASN A 253 14.98 9.63 -18.54
N LEU A 254 14.12 10.65 -18.52
CA LEU A 254 13.30 11.03 -17.38
C LEU A 254 11.85 11.24 -17.83
N THR A 255 10.89 10.70 -17.07
CA THR A 255 9.48 11.10 -17.18
C THR A 255 9.06 11.83 -15.91
N LEU A 256 8.74 13.11 -16.03
CA LEU A 256 8.39 14.02 -14.94
C LEU A 256 6.87 14.25 -14.88
N MET A 257 6.31 14.22 -13.67
CA MET A 257 4.93 14.63 -13.39
C MET A 257 4.89 16.13 -13.06
N ASP A 258 3.75 16.77 -13.28
CA ASP A 258 3.54 18.17 -12.91
C ASP A 258 3.28 18.30 -11.40
N ILE A 259 4.35 18.55 -10.64
CA ILE A 259 4.34 18.60 -9.17
C ILE A 259 3.47 19.76 -8.65
N GLU A 260 3.56 20.94 -9.28
CA GLU A 260 2.75 22.09 -8.87
C GLU A 260 1.27 21.82 -9.12
N PHE A 261 0.92 21.26 -10.28
CA PHE A 261 -0.46 20.88 -10.59
C PHE A 261 -1.01 19.85 -9.60
N GLN A 262 -0.22 18.83 -9.25
CA GLN A 262 -0.63 17.81 -8.29
C GLN A 262 -0.89 18.41 -6.90
N LEU A 263 0.04 19.21 -6.38
CA LEU A 263 -0.12 19.87 -5.08
C LEU A 263 -1.31 20.83 -5.08
N LYS A 264 -1.41 21.70 -6.10
CA LYS A 264 -2.49 22.69 -6.19
C LYS A 264 -3.86 22.03 -6.28
N SER A 265 -4.01 21.00 -7.11
CA SER A 265 -5.29 20.32 -7.29
C SER A 265 -5.69 19.51 -6.04
N TYR A 266 -4.71 18.86 -5.41
CA TYR A 266 -4.91 18.11 -4.17
C TYR A 266 -5.37 19.01 -3.02
N PHE A 267 -4.64 20.10 -2.76
CA PHE A 267 -4.94 20.99 -1.64
C PHE A 267 -6.20 21.85 -1.87
N ASN A 268 -6.61 22.06 -3.12
CA ASN A 268 -7.92 22.63 -3.45
C ASN A 268 -9.10 21.64 -3.30
N SER A 269 -8.84 20.36 -3.02
CA SER A 269 -9.89 19.36 -2.89
C SER A 269 -10.49 19.35 -1.49
N GLY A 270 -11.72 19.85 -1.35
CA GLY A 270 -12.43 19.90 -0.07
C GLY A 270 -11.67 20.69 1.00
N ASP A 271 -11.73 20.23 2.26
CA ASP A 271 -11.07 20.87 3.41
C ASP A 271 -9.63 20.40 3.66
N ILE A 272 -8.98 19.75 2.68
CA ILE A 272 -7.66 19.14 2.86
C ILE A 272 -6.61 20.19 3.28
N LEU A 273 -6.55 21.34 2.60
CA LEU A 273 -5.55 22.36 2.91
C LEU A 273 -5.71 22.91 4.31
N ARG A 274 -6.93 23.35 4.65
CA ARG A 274 -7.25 23.87 5.99
C ARG A 274 -6.91 22.84 7.07
N SER A 275 -7.38 21.61 6.91
CA SER A 275 -7.12 20.52 7.86
C SER A 275 -5.62 20.22 7.99
N THR A 276 -4.85 20.35 6.91
CA THR A 276 -3.40 20.14 6.93
C THR A 276 -2.66 21.29 7.61
N ILE A 277 -3.06 22.54 7.38
CA ILE A 277 -2.52 23.71 8.09
C ILE A 277 -2.80 23.59 9.58
N ASP A 278 -4.04 23.33 9.96
CA ASP A 278 -4.46 23.18 11.36
C ASP A 278 -3.70 22.05 12.05
N ASN A 279 -3.60 20.87 11.42
CA ASN A 279 -2.84 19.75 11.96
C ASN A 279 -1.34 20.06 12.05
N THR A 280 -0.77 20.76 11.07
CA THR A 280 0.63 21.20 11.12
C THR A 280 0.87 22.11 12.33
N SER A 281 0.02 23.11 12.54
CA SER A 281 0.12 24.03 13.69
C SER A 281 -0.09 23.32 15.03
N GLN A 282 -1.02 22.37 15.12
CA GLN A 282 -1.22 21.56 16.33
C GLN A 282 0.01 20.70 16.64
N LEU A 283 0.59 20.04 15.62
CA LEU A 283 1.80 19.27 15.78
C LEU A 283 2.97 20.15 16.23
N GLU A 284 3.14 21.35 15.66
CA GLU A 284 4.19 22.31 16.05
C GLU A 284 4.12 22.71 17.53
N GLN A 285 2.91 22.79 18.11
CA GLN A 285 2.68 23.16 19.51
C GLN A 285 2.88 22.00 20.51
N SER A 286 3.13 20.79 20.03
CA SER A 286 3.35 19.62 20.87
C SER A 286 4.61 19.76 21.73
N ASN A 287 4.51 19.38 23.01
CA ASN A 287 5.64 19.28 23.94
C ASN A 287 6.51 18.02 23.73
N VAL A 288 6.09 17.13 22.83
CA VAL A 288 6.81 15.89 22.49
C VAL A 288 7.15 15.86 21.01
N ILE A 289 8.22 15.14 20.65
CA ILE A 289 8.67 14.99 19.27
C ILE A 289 7.87 13.86 18.61
N SER A 290 6.82 14.22 17.88
CA SER A 290 5.93 13.28 17.17
C SER A 290 5.97 13.38 15.65
N SER A 291 6.44 14.50 15.11
CA SER A 291 6.45 14.82 13.68
C SER A 291 7.72 15.56 13.28
N VAL A 292 7.97 15.63 11.96
CA VAL A 292 9.08 16.40 11.38
C VAL A 292 9.07 17.86 11.81
N VAL A 293 7.89 18.42 12.05
CA VAL A 293 7.72 19.82 12.46
C VAL A 293 8.12 20.10 13.91
N ASN A 294 8.35 19.07 14.72
CA ASN A 294 8.91 19.21 16.07
C ASN A 294 10.44 19.25 16.07
N GLY A 295 11.07 18.74 15.00
CA GLY A 295 12.51 18.63 14.87
C GLY A 295 13.20 19.99 14.72
N GLN A 296 14.47 20.05 15.10
CA GLN A 296 15.26 21.28 15.04
C GLN A 296 15.34 21.86 13.62
N VAL A 297 15.45 21.00 12.59
CA VAL A 297 15.54 21.44 11.18
C VAL A 297 14.33 22.28 10.79
N TRP A 298 13.12 21.84 11.16
CA TRP A 298 11.90 22.59 10.83
C TRP A 298 11.82 23.92 11.56
N LYS A 299 12.24 23.95 12.84
CA LYS A 299 12.28 25.18 13.63
C LYS A 299 13.19 26.24 12.99
N ASP A 300 14.34 25.81 12.46
CA ASP A 300 15.28 26.71 11.78
C ASP A 300 14.69 27.20 10.44
N ILE A 301 14.02 26.32 9.68
CA ILE A 301 13.33 26.67 8.43
C ILE A 301 12.22 27.69 8.66
N LYS A 302 11.43 27.56 9.73
CA LYS A 302 10.35 28.50 10.07
C LYS A 302 10.87 29.91 10.32
N GLN A 303 12.05 30.06 10.91
CA GLN A 303 12.67 31.37 11.13
C GLN A 303 13.02 32.08 9.82
N LYS A 304 13.27 31.33 8.74
CA LYS A 304 13.56 31.88 7.41
C LYS A 304 12.32 32.45 6.73
N TYR A 305 11.13 31.95 7.05
CA TYR A 305 9.85 32.35 6.44
C TYR A 305 8.79 32.66 7.51
N PRO A 306 8.98 33.71 8.34
CA PRO A 306 8.16 33.92 9.54
C PRO A 306 6.68 34.25 9.27
N ASN A 307 6.37 34.77 8.08
CA ASN A 307 5.02 35.24 7.72
C ASN A 307 4.28 34.32 6.75
N ASP A 308 4.93 33.28 6.24
CA ASP A 308 4.36 32.40 5.23
C ASP A 308 3.82 31.11 5.88
N VAL A 309 2.76 30.54 5.30
CA VAL A 309 2.31 29.20 5.66
C VAL A 309 3.25 28.19 5.04
N LEU A 310 3.87 27.34 5.87
CA LEU A 310 4.82 26.32 5.40
C LEU A 310 4.22 24.93 5.58
N LEU A 311 4.31 24.11 4.54
CA LEU A 311 3.97 22.69 4.61
C LEU A 311 5.19 21.83 4.26
N PRO A 312 5.57 20.86 5.12
CA PRO A 312 6.70 19.98 4.84
C PRO A 312 6.32 18.97 3.76
N LEU A 313 7.29 18.62 2.93
CA LEU A 313 7.26 17.52 2.00
C LEU A 313 8.37 16.52 2.33
N SER A 314 8.09 15.25 2.05
CA SER A 314 9.09 14.19 1.97
C SER A 314 9.17 13.66 0.54
N TYR A 315 10.38 13.30 0.11
CA TYR A 315 10.66 12.73 -1.20
C TYR A 315 11.28 11.34 -1.04
N TYR A 316 10.69 10.35 -1.69
CA TYR A 316 11.15 8.98 -1.69
C TYR A 316 11.66 8.59 -3.07
N SER A 317 12.75 7.82 -3.14
CA SER A 317 13.23 7.23 -4.39
C SER A 317 13.84 5.87 -4.14
N ASP A 318 13.36 4.86 -4.86
CA ASP A 318 13.92 3.51 -4.82
C ASP A 318 13.64 2.74 -6.13
N ASP A 319 14.35 1.63 -6.30
CA ASP A 319 14.30 0.78 -7.46
C ASP A 319 13.25 -0.34 -7.32
N PHE A 320 12.54 -0.61 -8.41
CA PHE A 320 11.65 -1.75 -8.49
C PHE A 320 11.73 -2.47 -9.85
N GLU A 321 11.68 -3.81 -9.79
CA GLU A 321 11.66 -4.66 -10.98
C GLU A 321 10.22 -4.90 -11.44
N ILE A 322 9.99 -4.73 -12.75
CA ILE A 322 8.65 -4.84 -13.36
C ILE A 322 8.40 -6.15 -14.11
N ASN A 323 9.45 -6.95 -14.35
CA ASN A 323 9.32 -8.25 -14.99
C ASN A 323 9.32 -9.37 -13.94
N ASP A 324 8.85 -10.54 -14.34
CA ASP A 324 8.81 -11.72 -13.46
C ASP A 324 10.24 -12.07 -13.02
N PRO A 325 10.53 -12.13 -11.70
CA PRO A 325 11.83 -12.50 -11.15
C PRO A 325 12.25 -13.95 -11.44
N LEU A 326 11.44 -14.76 -12.12
CA LEU A 326 11.79 -16.09 -12.62
C LEU A 326 12.12 -16.11 -14.12
N SER A 327 12.05 -14.97 -14.82
CA SER A 327 12.29 -14.90 -16.25
C SER A 327 13.78 -14.96 -16.62
N ALA A 328 14.10 -15.47 -17.81
CA ALA A 328 15.49 -15.44 -18.33
C ALA A 328 16.03 -14.01 -18.61
N HIS A 329 15.24 -12.97 -18.32
CA HIS A 329 15.55 -11.55 -18.53
C HIS A 329 15.44 -10.72 -17.25
N ASN A 330 15.51 -11.37 -16.08
CA ASN A 330 15.62 -10.70 -14.79
C ASN A 330 16.68 -9.59 -14.82
N LYS A 331 16.38 -8.46 -14.18
CA LYS A 331 17.20 -7.23 -14.06
C LYS A 331 17.33 -6.36 -15.31
N LYS A 332 16.76 -6.73 -16.47
CA LYS A 332 16.81 -5.88 -17.68
C LYS A 332 15.92 -4.64 -17.60
N HIS A 333 14.84 -4.69 -16.82
CA HIS A 333 13.87 -3.61 -16.69
C HIS A 333 13.67 -3.25 -15.21
N VAL A 334 14.62 -2.50 -14.67
CA VAL A 334 14.53 -1.91 -13.34
C VAL A 334 14.17 -0.43 -13.49
N ILE A 335 13.13 -0.01 -12.78
CA ILE A 335 12.64 1.37 -12.76
C ILE A 335 12.96 1.96 -11.40
N CYS A 336 13.55 3.14 -11.38
CA CYS A 336 13.62 3.97 -10.19
C CYS A 336 12.35 4.81 -10.12
N GLY A 337 11.51 4.56 -9.12
CA GLY A 337 10.28 5.30 -8.88
C GLY A 337 10.49 6.37 -7.83
N SER A 338 10.17 7.61 -8.18
CA SER A 338 10.28 8.75 -7.27
C SER A 338 8.91 9.27 -6.87
N TYR A 339 8.67 9.35 -5.56
CA TYR A 339 7.41 9.76 -4.97
C TYR A 339 7.61 10.90 -3.98
N TYR A 340 6.53 11.59 -3.63
CA TYR A 340 6.53 12.57 -2.56
C TYR A 340 5.20 12.60 -1.82
N SER A 341 5.21 13.08 -0.59
CA SER A 341 4.03 13.22 0.26
C SER A 341 4.21 14.38 1.25
N CYS A 342 3.12 14.82 1.88
CA CYS A 342 3.19 15.82 2.95
C CYS A 342 3.06 15.12 4.32
N PRO A 343 4.13 15.08 5.15
CA PRO A 343 4.13 14.32 6.42
C PRO A 343 3.13 14.83 7.47
N THR A 344 2.61 16.05 7.33
CA THR A 344 1.66 16.66 8.26
C THR A 344 0.21 16.63 7.78
N ILE A 345 -0.09 15.90 6.69
CA ILE A 345 -1.47 15.57 6.34
C ILE A 345 -2.11 14.81 7.51
N PRO A 346 -3.35 15.16 7.92
CA PRO A 346 -4.08 14.44 8.97
C PRO A 346 -4.12 12.93 8.76
N GLU A 347 -4.02 12.17 9.85
CA GLU A 347 -3.89 10.70 9.79
C GLU A 347 -5.05 10.00 9.08
N GLN A 348 -6.25 10.58 9.16
CA GLN A 348 -7.43 10.08 8.44
C GLN A 348 -7.25 10.07 6.91
N TYR A 349 -6.49 11.02 6.35
CA TYR A 349 -6.17 11.05 4.93
C TYR A 349 -4.92 10.22 4.64
N SER A 350 -3.88 10.33 5.49
CA SER A 350 -2.60 9.67 5.25
C SER A 350 -2.69 8.15 5.12
N SER A 351 -3.78 7.51 5.56
CA SER A 351 -4.08 6.08 5.40
C SER A 351 -4.14 5.61 3.92
N LYS A 352 -4.58 6.42 2.96
CA LYS A 352 -4.70 6.01 1.55
C LYS A 352 -3.42 6.21 0.72
N LEU A 353 -3.12 5.28 -0.19
CA LEU A 353 -1.95 5.36 -1.08
C LEU A 353 -2.08 6.40 -2.20
N ASN A 354 -3.27 6.95 -2.44
CA ASN A 354 -3.47 8.06 -3.38
C ASN A 354 -3.02 9.43 -2.83
N ASN A 355 -2.72 9.50 -1.52
CA ASN A 355 -2.04 10.64 -0.88
C ASN A 355 -0.50 10.58 -0.99
N ILE A 356 0.02 9.63 -1.80
CA ILE A 356 1.43 9.57 -2.21
C ILE A 356 1.49 9.91 -3.70
N PHE A 357 2.13 11.03 -4.01
CA PHE A 357 2.20 11.58 -5.35
C PHE A 357 3.44 11.07 -6.08
N VAL A 358 3.31 10.89 -7.39
CA VAL A 358 4.46 10.53 -8.25
C VAL A 358 5.16 11.82 -8.68
N ALA A 359 6.46 11.93 -8.41
CA ALA A 359 7.29 13.02 -8.94
C ALA A 359 7.83 12.66 -10.32
N CYS A 360 8.49 11.50 -10.45
CA CYS A 360 9.05 11.06 -11.73
C CYS A 360 9.33 9.56 -11.74
N MET A 361 9.64 9.05 -12.94
CA MET A 361 10.17 7.70 -13.13
C MET A 361 11.34 7.71 -14.09
N MET A 362 12.38 6.94 -13.76
CA MET A 362 13.62 6.80 -14.51
C MET A 362 13.96 5.32 -14.65
N ARG A 363 14.68 4.92 -15.70
CA ARG A 363 15.18 3.53 -15.78
C ARG A 363 16.55 3.46 -15.13
N LYS A 364 16.87 2.33 -14.51
CA LYS A 364 18.17 2.16 -13.85
C LYS A 364 19.35 2.28 -14.82
N VAL A 365 19.16 1.83 -16.07
CA VAL A 365 20.14 2.00 -17.16
C VAL A 365 20.44 3.48 -17.40
N ASP A 366 19.39 4.30 -17.47
CA ASP A 366 19.53 5.74 -17.68
C ASP A 366 20.23 6.44 -16.52
N ILE A 367 19.96 6.01 -15.27
CA ILE A 367 20.67 6.51 -14.08
C ILE A 367 22.16 6.16 -14.13
N THR A 368 22.50 4.99 -14.68
CA THR A 368 23.88 4.53 -14.82
C THR A 368 24.62 5.31 -15.90
N GLU A 369 23.95 5.63 -17.00
CA GLU A 369 24.51 6.35 -18.16
C GLU A 369 24.60 7.88 -17.94
N SER A 370 23.52 8.51 -17.47
CA SER A 370 23.42 9.98 -17.33
C SER A 370 23.80 10.49 -15.94
N GLY A 371 23.79 9.63 -14.91
CA GLY A 371 24.00 10.01 -13.52
C GLY A 371 22.75 10.58 -12.85
N LEU A 372 22.52 10.19 -11.59
CA LEU A 372 21.28 10.53 -10.87
C LEU A 372 21.09 12.04 -10.66
N ASN A 373 22.13 12.78 -10.26
CA ASN A 373 22.06 14.24 -10.10
C ASN A 373 21.58 14.97 -11.37
N ASN A 374 22.07 14.56 -12.54
CA ASN A 374 21.71 15.20 -13.80
C ASN A 374 20.23 14.97 -14.12
N LEU A 375 19.74 13.74 -13.92
CA LEU A 375 18.33 13.41 -14.11
C LEU A 375 17.44 14.16 -13.10
N LEU A 376 17.81 14.14 -11.81
CA LEU A 376 17.02 14.78 -10.76
C LEU A 376 17.04 16.31 -10.79
N LYS A 377 17.93 16.95 -11.56
CA LYS A 377 17.98 18.41 -11.70
C LYS A 377 16.62 19.02 -12.03
N HIS A 378 15.87 18.42 -12.96
CA HIS A 378 14.54 18.91 -13.34
C HIS A 378 13.51 18.74 -12.24
N VAL A 379 13.61 17.68 -11.43
CA VAL A 379 12.72 17.41 -10.30
C VAL A 379 13.00 18.41 -9.17
N VAL A 380 14.27 18.56 -8.80
CA VAL A 380 14.71 19.50 -7.75
C VAL A 380 14.37 20.93 -8.11
N GLN A 381 14.49 21.31 -9.37
CA GLN A 381 14.08 22.63 -9.85
C GLN A 381 12.59 22.91 -9.59
N ARG A 382 11.70 21.92 -9.75
CA ARG A 382 10.27 22.09 -9.41
C ARG A 382 10.03 22.26 -7.92
N PHE A 383 10.73 21.49 -7.08
CA PHE A 383 10.66 21.66 -5.62
C PHE A 383 11.19 23.03 -5.18
N LYS A 384 12.25 23.51 -5.82
CA LYS A 384 12.80 24.86 -5.58
C LYS A 384 11.80 25.95 -5.91
N GLU A 385 11.13 25.85 -7.06
CA GLU A 385 10.11 26.81 -7.50
C GLU A 385 8.95 26.93 -6.50
N ILE A 386 8.36 25.81 -6.06
CA ILE A 386 7.25 25.81 -5.10
C ILE A 386 7.65 26.23 -3.68
N GLU A 387 8.94 26.13 -3.32
CA GLU A 387 9.48 26.66 -2.07
C GLU A 387 9.70 28.19 -2.15
N GLU A 388 10.36 28.68 -3.21
CA GLU A 388 10.74 30.09 -3.38
C GLU A 388 9.56 30.98 -3.77
N GLN A 389 8.66 30.48 -4.61
CA GLN A 389 7.53 31.24 -5.11
C GLN A 389 6.28 31.01 -4.26
N GLY A 390 6.11 29.80 -3.71
CA GLY A 390 4.88 29.35 -3.06
C GLY A 390 3.73 29.17 -4.06
N ILE A 391 2.65 28.53 -3.61
CA ILE A 391 1.40 28.38 -4.35
C ILE A 391 0.33 29.19 -3.62
N ILE A 392 -0.45 29.96 -4.38
CA ILE A 392 -1.56 30.77 -3.85
C ILE A 392 -2.83 29.92 -3.86
N PHE A 393 -3.50 29.89 -2.71
CA PHE A 393 -4.79 29.24 -2.48
C PHE A 393 -5.81 30.27 -2.01
N GLU A 394 -7.08 30.01 -2.27
CA GLU A 394 -8.18 30.78 -1.70
C GLU A 394 -8.81 29.98 -0.55
N ILE A 395 -8.74 30.52 0.68
CA ILE A 395 -9.33 29.92 1.87
C ILE A 395 -10.25 30.96 2.52
N ASP A 396 -11.53 30.64 2.69
CA ASP A 396 -12.54 31.54 3.28
C ASP A 396 -12.55 32.94 2.62
N GLY A 397 -12.37 33.00 1.29
CA GLY A 397 -12.32 34.24 0.51
C GLY A 397 -11.03 35.07 0.67
N LYS A 398 -9.99 34.50 1.30
CA LYS A 398 -8.68 35.13 1.46
C LYS A 398 -7.60 34.38 0.69
N GLU A 399 -6.72 35.13 0.05
CA GLU A 399 -5.52 34.57 -0.56
C GLU A 399 -4.52 34.15 0.52
N VAL A 400 -4.19 32.87 0.54
CA VAL A 400 -3.19 32.27 1.43
C VAL A 400 -2.05 31.74 0.57
N LYS A 401 -0.86 32.31 0.78
CA LYS A 401 0.36 31.82 0.15
C LYS A 401 0.94 30.68 0.98
N VAL A 402 1.08 29.51 0.35
CA VAL A 402 1.64 28.31 0.98
C VAL A 402 2.94 27.94 0.29
N ARG A 403 4.01 27.78 1.06
CA ARG A 403 5.29 27.25 0.58
C ARG A 403 5.42 25.79 0.94
N PHE A 404 5.81 24.99 -0.04
CA PHE A 404 6.08 23.58 0.15
C PHE A 404 7.57 23.36 0.29
N ILE A 405 8.00 22.83 1.44
CA ILE A 405 9.42 22.71 1.76
C ILE A 405 9.81 21.25 1.73
N LEU A 406 10.80 20.86 0.91
CA LEU A 406 11.31 19.49 0.93
C LEU A 406 12.25 19.30 2.12
N VAL A 407 11.78 18.62 3.17
CA VAL A 407 12.52 18.48 4.44
C VAL A 407 13.19 17.12 4.56
N LEU A 408 12.57 16.05 4.04
CA LEU A 408 13.03 14.68 4.21
C LEU A 408 13.29 14.01 2.86
N LEU A 409 14.45 13.38 2.71
CA LEU A 409 14.67 12.35 1.70
C LEU A 409 14.48 10.97 2.33
N GLN A 410 13.82 10.06 1.62
CA GLN A 410 13.48 8.73 2.10
C GLN A 410 13.85 7.67 1.06
N GLY A 411 14.21 6.49 1.53
CA GLY A 411 14.57 5.35 0.71
C GLY A 411 15.22 4.30 1.59
N ASP A 412 15.53 3.12 1.03
CA ASP A 412 16.46 2.24 1.69
C ASP A 412 17.84 2.92 1.83
N ASN A 413 18.74 2.35 2.63
CA ASN A 413 20.05 2.97 2.82
C ASN A 413 20.84 3.11 1.51
N LEU A 414 20.65 2.22 0.54
CA LEU A 414 21.39 2.26 -0.72
C LEU A 414 20.88 3.40 -1.61
N GLY A 415 19.57 3.56 -1.72
CA GLY A 415 18.87 4.64 -2.40
C GLY A 415 19.18 5.99 -1.77
N LEU A 416 19.18 6.09 -0.44
CA LEU A 416 19.60 7.31 0.26
C LEU A 416 21.06 7.67 -0.05
N HIS A 417 21.99 6.72 0.01
CA HIS A 417 23.39 6.98 -0.36
C HIS A 417 23.52 7.37 -1.83
N GLN A 418 22.71 6.79 -2.72
CA GLN A 418 22.70 7.14 -4.13
C GLN A 418 22.19 8.57 -4.35
N MET A 419 21.08 8.97 -3.73
CA MET A 419 20.52 10.33 -3.83
C MET A 419 21.43 11.39 -3.21
N LEU A 420 22.01 11.08 -2.06
CA LEU A 420 22.87 11.99 -1.32
C LEU A 420 24.34 11.96 -1.78
N HIS A 421 24.66 11.17 -2.81
CA HIS A 421 26.00 11.07 -3.38
C HIS A 421 27.09 10.57 -2.41
N PHE A 422 26.73 9.67 -1.49
CA PHE A 422 27.68 8.95 -0.64
C PHE A 422 28.19 7.65 -1.31
N LEU A 423 29.32 7.13 -0.84
CA LEU A 423 29.80 5.80 -1.18
C LEU A 423 28.91 4.70 -0.56
N SER A 424 28.97 3.50 -1.15
CA SER A 424 28.23 2.34 -0.64
C SER A 424 28.86 1.77 0.64
N PHE A 425 28.19 0.80 1.26
CA PHE A 425 28.63 0.17 2.51
C PHE A 425 29.99 -0.55 2.43
N ASN A 426 30.52 -0.74 1.22
CA ASN A 426 31.85 -1.30 0.99
C ASN A 426 32.98 -0.25 1.07
N ALA A 427 32.68 1.02 1.33
CA ALA A 427 33.70 2.04 1.60
C ALA A 427 34.27 1.93 3.03
N ASN A 428 35.43 2.58 3.24
CA ASN A 428 35.97 2.80 4.58
C ASN A 428 35.06 3.75 5.37
N TYR A 429 34.72 4.90 4.77
CA TYR A 429 33.77 5.85 5.35
C TYR A 429 32.40 5.66 4.73
N TYR A 430 31.63 4.70 5.23
CA TYR A 430 30.29 4.43 4.69
C TYR A 430 29.18 5.21 5.41
N CYS A 431 29.39 5.72 6.62
CA CYS A 431 28.30 6.39 7.35
C CYS A 431 27.99 7.76 6.76
N ARG A 432 26.70 8.01 6.46
CA ARG A 432 26.21 9.31 5.97
C ARG A 432 26.11 10.38 7.07
N PHE A 433 26.11 9.95 8.34
CA PHE A 433 25.93 10.85 9.49
C PHE A 433 27.24 11.27 10.13
N CYS A 434 28.28 10.42 10.11
CA CYS A 434 29.55 10.68 10.76
C CYS A 434 30.77 10.35 9.87
N ARG A 435 31.95 10.76 10.35
CA ARG A 435 33.26 10.56 9.71
C ARG A 435 34.06 9.41 10.34
N ARG A 436 33.42 8.49 11.07
CA ARG A 436 34.07 7.31 11.65
C ARG A 436 34.52 6.35 10.52
N THR A 437 35.64 5.67 10.70
CA THR A 437 36.12 4.65 9.75
C THR A 437 35.27 3.39 9.82
N ARG A 438 35.48 2.44 8.92
CA ARG A 438 34.78 1.16 8.98
C ARG A 438 35.11 0.43 10.27
N GLU A 439 36.38 0.39 10.63
CA GLU A 439 36.89 -0.31 11.81
C GLU A 439 36.26 0.26 13.08
N ASP A 440 36.18 1.59 13.15
CA ASP A 440 35.48 2.31 14.22
C ASP A 440 33.98 1.96 14.25
N CYS A 441 33.28 2.08 13.13
CA CYS A 441 31.83 1.80 13.07
C CYS A 441 31.49 0.35 13.43
N GLN A 442 32.44 -0.58 13.29
CA GLN A 442 32.29 -1.99 13.65
C GLN A 442 32.37 -2.24 15.16
N VAL A 443 32.91 -1.29 15.93
CA VAL A 443 33.07 -1.39 17.38
C VAL A 443 32.21 -0.39 18.16
N ASP A 444 31.87 0.75 17.56
CA ASP A 444 31.12 1.83 18.19
C ASP A 444 29.71 1.42 18.62
N VAL A 445 29.46 1.44 19.93
CA VAL A 445 28.16 1.10 20.53
C VAL A 445 27.26 2.32 20.77
N GLU A 446 27.78 3.52 20.50
CA GLU A 446 27.10 4.81 20.68
C GLU A 446 27.54 5.82 19.62
N GLU A 447 26.84 6.95 19.54
CA GLU A 447 27.20 8.04 18.64
C GLU A 447 28.32 8.90 19.24
N TYR A 448 29.30 9.28 18.41
CA TYR A 448 30.37 10.20 18.79
C TYR A 448 30.15 11.58 18.16
N ASP A 449 29.60 12.50 18.94
CA ASP A 449 29.24 13.86 18.56
C ASP A 449 30.34 14.61 17.79
N ALA A 450 31.59 14.49 18.22
CA ALA A 450 32.74 15.15 17.61
C ALA A 450 33.02 14.71 16.15
N PHE A 451 32.48 13.57 15.72
CA PHE A 451 32.65 13.03 14.38
C PHE A 451 31.40 13.17 13.50
N ARG A 452 30.31 13.77 14.01
CA ARG A 452 29.14 14.08 13.18
C ARG A 452 29.55 15.01 12.04
N ARG A 453 29.06 14.71 10.84
CA ARG A 453 29.25 15.57 9.68
C ARG A 453 28.48 16.87 9.90
N ASN A 454 29.14 17.99 9.62
CA ASN A 454 28.53 19.31 9.55
C ASN A 454 28.80 19.91 8.16
N ILE A 455 28.18 21.04 7.84
CA ILE A 455 28.27 21.69 6.52
C ILE A 455 29.73 21.97 6.15
N LYS A 456 30.51 22.54 7.07
CA LYS A 456 31.91 22.88 6.85
C LYS A 456 32.76 21.64 6.53
N ASP A 457 32.61 20.57 7.30
CA ASP A 457 33.34 19.32 7.06
C ASP A 457 32.90 18.66 5.74
N TYR A 458 31.61 18.71 5.42
CA TYR A 458 31.07 18.17 4.17
C TYR A 458 31.64 18.88 2.94
N GLU A 459 31.69 20.21 2.95
CA GLU A 459 32.30 21.01 1.89
C GLU A 459 33.80 20.74 1.74
N GLN A 460 34.53 20.64 2.86
CA GLN A 460 35.94 20.27 2.86
C GLN A 460 36.15 18.89 2.24
N ASP A 461 35.37 17.89 2.67
CA ASP A 461 35.45 16.51 2.19
C ASP A 461 35.14 16.40 0.68
N ILE A 462 34.21 17.19 0.14
CA ILE A 462 33.95 17.28 -1.31
C ILE A 462 35.14 17.88 -2.04
N ASN A 463 35.69 18.98 -1.52
CA ASN A 463 36.80 19.70 -2.15
C ASN A 463 38.10 18.88 -2.21
N LEU A 464 38.27 17.91 -1.30
CA LEU A 464 39.38 16.95 -1.35
C LEU A 464 39.35 16.09 -2.62
N LYS A 465 38.17 15.87 -3.22
CA LYS A 465 37.98 15.01 -4.41
C LYS A 465 38.57 13.61 -4.26
N ARG A 466 38.55 13.08 -3.02
CA ARG A 466 39.02 11.74 -2.67
C ARG A 466 37.92 10.94 -1.97
N PRO A 467 36.93 10.42 -2.72
CA PRO A 467 35.80 9.70 -2.13
C PRO A 467 36.21 8.55 -1.21
N SER A 468 37.31 7.84 -1.52
CA SER A 468 37.82 6.75 -0.68
C SER A 468 38.26 7.19 0.72
N GLU A 469 38.67 8.44 0.88
CA GLU A 469 39.11 9.02 2.15
C GLU A 469 37.99 9.75 2.91
N THR A 470 36.87 10.07 2.26
CA THR A 470 35.81 10.90 2.86
C THR A 470 34.45 10.23 2.91
N GLY A 471 34.20 9.24 2.06
CA GLY A 471 32.88 8.61 1.92
C GLY A 471 31.92 9.35 0.99
N ILE A 472 32.31 10.49 0.42
CA ILE A 472 31.43 11.35 -0.40
C ILE A 472 31.91 11.33 -1.85
N LYS A 473 31.04 10.93 -2.77
CA LYS A 473 31.32 10.90 -4.22
C LYS A 473 31.31 12.30 -4.85
N GLY A 474 30.51 13.19 -4.29
CA GLY A 474 30.37 14.56 -4.73
C GLY A 474 29.16 15.21 -4.08
N GLU A 475 28.89 16.46 -4.46
CA GLU A 475 27.73 17.18 -3.98
C GLU A 475 26.43 16.60 -4.56
N THR A 476 25.39 16.51 -3.72
CA THR A 476 24.04 16.12 -4.16
C THR A 476 23.29 17.32 -4.75
N ILE A 477 22.50 17.09 -5.80
CA ILE A 477 21.67 18.15 -6.42
C ILE A 477 20.66 18.75 -5.44
N PHE A 478 20.25 18.01 -4.40
CA PHE A 478 19.30 18.48 -3.40
C PHE A 478 19.83 19.63 -2.53
N ASN A 479 21.16 19.77 -2.38
CA ASN A 479 21.76 20.92 -1.67
C ASN A 479 21.47 22.27 -2.36
N THR A 480 20.97 22.27 -3.60
CA THR A 480 20.56 23.49 -4.31
C THR A 480 19.20 24.04 -3.86
N LEU A 481 18.45 23.28 -3.07
CA LEU A 481 17.19 23.69 -2.47
C LEU A 481 17.44 24.68 -1.32
N PRO A 482 16.61 25.71 -1.15
CA PRO A 482 16.90 26.78 -0.18
C PRO A 482 16.88 26.32 1.29
N SER A 483 16.13 25.26 1.62
CA SER A 483 15.95 24.79 3.01
C SER A 483 16.40 23.34 3.23
N PHE A 484 17.29 22.84 2.37
CA PHE A 484 17.80 21.47 2.46
C PHE A 484 19.33 21.43 2.42
N HIS A 485 19.93 20.61 3.29
CA HIS A 485 21.33 20.23 3.18
C HIS A 485 21.54 18.77 3.60
N ALA A 486 22.36 18.02 2.85
CA ALA A 486 22.56 16.57 2.99
C ALA A 486 22.92 16.08 4.40
N VAL A 487 23.64 16.88 5.18
CA VAL A 487 24.08 16.53 6.55
C VAL A 487 23.27 17.20 7.66
N ILE A 488 22.25 18.00 7.30
CA ILE A 488 21.34 18.66 8.25
C ILE A 488 19.97 17.97 8.21
N ASN A 489 19.41 17.79 7.01
CA ASN A 489 18.14 17.14 6.74
C ASN A 489 18.28 15.62 6.76
N ILE A 490 18.69 15.09 7.91
CA ILE A 490 19.01 13.68 8.10
C ILE A 490 17.76 12.82 8.28
N SER A 491 17.75 11.63 7.71
CA SER A 491 16.65 10.67 7.79
C SER A 491 17.16 9.23 7.90
N VAL A 492 16.30 8.35 8.38
CA VAL A 492 16.54 6.90 8.53
C VAL A 492 15.33 6.11 8.05
N ASP A 493 15.50 4.80 7.89
CA ASP A 493 14.40 3.91 7.59
C ASP A 493 14.37 2.71 8.54
N PRO A 494 13.59 2.80 9.64
CA PRO A 494 13.45 1.70 10.58
C PRO A 494 12.93 0.42 9.94
N MET A 495 12.18 0.49 8.83
CA MET A 495 11.71 -0.70 8.12
C MET A 495 12.91 -1.52 7.64
N HIS A 496 13.87 -0.87 6.98
CA HIS A 496 15.05 -1.52 6.42
C HIS A 496 16.13 -1.79 7.46
N ASP A 497 16.32 -0.89 8.41
CA ASP A 497 17.35 -1.01 9.44
C ASP A 497 17.04 -2.13 10.43
N PHE A 498 15.77 -2.32 10.81
CA PHE A 498 15.36 -3.35 11.77
C PHE A 498 14.82 -4.62 11.10
N TYR A 499 13.86 -4.49 10.17
CA TYR A 499 12.98 -5.62 9.79
C TYR A 499 13.33 -6.26 8.44
N SER A 500 13.81 -5.49 7.45
CA SER A 500 14.19 -6.03 6.13
C SER A 500 15.66 -6.46 6.12
N ASN A 501 15.94 -7.71 6.51
CA ASN A 501 17.32 -8.23 6.68
C ASN A 501 18.19 -7.24 7.51
N GLY A 502 17.66 -6.81 8.64
CA GLY A 502 18.22 -5.78 9.50
C GLY A 502 18.62 -6.31 10.88
N LEU A 503 18.70 -5.39 11.85
CA LEU A 503 19.05 -5.66 13.24
C LEU A 503 18.28 -6.84 13.83
N CYS A 504 16.96 -6.87 13.65
CA CYS A 504 16.12 -7.94 14.19
C CYS A 504 16.40 -9.28 13.54
N SER A 505 16.65 -9.29 12.22
CA SER A 505 17.02 -10.53 11.52
C SER A 505 18.34 -11.09 12.04
N PHE A 506 19.35 -10.24 12.21
CA PHE A 506 20.66 -10.66 12.74
C PHE A 506 20.55 -11.20 14.16
N GLY A 507 19.89 -10.44 15.04
CA GLY A 507 19.74 -10.81 16.44
C GLY A 507 18.90 -12.07 16.65
N LEU A 508 17.74 -12.19 15.98
CA LEU A 508 16.88 -13.37 16.13
C LEU A 508 17.50 -14.63 15.54
N ILE A 509 18.23 -14.56 14.42
CA ILE A 509 18.97 -15.72 13.89
C ILE A 509 20.02 -16.18 14.92
N ALA A 510 20.76 -15.25 15.53
CA ALA A 510 21.76 -15.58 16.55
C ALA A 510 21.13 -16.22 17.79
N VAL A 511 20.02 -15.66 18.29
CA VAL A 511 19.23 -16.20 19.41
C VAL A 511 18.69 -17.60 19.09
N MET A 512 18.09 -17.79 17.92
CA MET A 512 17.54 -19.10 17.52
C MET A 512 18.62 -20.16 17.35
N ASN A 513 19.75 -19.83 16.70
CA ASN A 513 20.88 -20.75 16.58
C ASN A 513 21.43 -21.17 17.94
N TYR A 514 21.53 -20.22 18.87
CA TYR A 514 21.92 -20.50 20.24
C TYR A 514 20.93 -21.43 20.93
N CYS A 515 19.63 -21.12 20.92
CA CYS A 515 18.61 -21.89 21.61
C CYS A 515 18.43 -23.31 21.01
N ILE A 516 18.47 -23.43 19.68
CA ILE A 516 18.17 -24.69 18.97
C ILE A 516 19.40 -25.59 18.89
N TYR A 517 20.56 -25.07 18.48
CA TYR A 517 21.71 -25.91 18.17
C TYR A 517 22.76 -25.95 19.29
N LYS A 518 22.98 -24.84 20.00
CA LYS A 518 24.01 -24.75 21.06
C LYS A 518 23.50 -25.24 22.41
N LYS A 519 22.40 -24.66 22.91
CA LYS A 519 21.79 -25.02 24.21
C LYS A 519 20.76 -26.14 24.09
N ARG A 520 20.17 -26.33 22.90
CA ARG A 520 19.16 -27.36 22.62
C ARG A 520 17.95 -27.29 23.56
N PHE A 521 17.53 -26.08 23.90
CA PHE A 521 16.31 -25.82 24.66
C PHE A 521 15.06 -26.32 23.93
N VAL A 522 15.07 -26.24 22.60
CA VAL A 522 13.98 -26.68 21.73
C VAL A 522 14.54 -27.17 20.39
N SER A 523 13.86 -28.10 19.72
CA SER A 523 14.18 -28.45 18.33
C SER A 523 13.49 -27.49 17.36
N LEU A 524 14.07 -27.29 16.17
CA LEU A 524 13.45 -26.44 15.13
C LEU A 524 12.04 -26.89 14.77
N SER A 525 11.81 -28.21 14.66
CA SER A 525 10.49 -28.78 14.40
C SER A 525 9.48 -28.43 15.50
N LYS A 526 9.85 -28.58 16.78
CA LYS A 526 8.98 -28.23 17.91
C LYS A 526 8.69 -26.73 17.96
N PHE A 527 9.68 -25.88 17.67
CA PHE A 527 9.48 -24.44 17.55
C PHE A 527 8.48 -24.09 16.43
N ASN A 528 8.64 -24.67 15.23
CA ASN A 528 7.73 -24.42 14.10
C ASN A 528 6.31 -24.89 14.40
N THR A 529 6.13 -26.05 15.05
CA THR A 529 4.80 -26.52 15.49
C THR A 529 4.16 -25.53 16.48
N HIS A 530 4.92 -25.07 17.48
CA HIS A 530 4.43 -24.06 18.42
C HIS A 530 4.07 -22.75 17.73
N LYS A 531 4.94 -22.24 16.82
CA LYS A 531 4.65 -21.06 16.00
C LYS A 531 3.37 -21.23 15.20
N ALA A 532 3.18 -22.34 14.50
CA ALA A 532 2.01 -22.57 13.67
C ALA A 532 0.69 -22.60 14.48
N ILE A 533 0.73 -23.12 15.71
CA ILE A 533 -0.42 -23.11 16.62
C ILE A 533 -0.66 -21.69 17.13
N PHE A 534 0.38 -21.03 17.65
CA PHE A 534 0.29 -19.69 18.22
C PHE A 534 -0.14 -18.64 17.19
N SER A 535 0.38 -18.69 15.97
CA SER A 535 0.03 -17.81 14.86
C SER A 535 -1.47 -17.75 14.59
N LYS A 536 -2.23 -18.84 14.83
CA LYS A 536 -3.69 -18.86 14.64
C LYS A 536 -4.46 -18.07 15.70
N THR A 537 -3.81 -17.74 16.82
CA THR A 537 -4.42 -17.02 17.95
C THR A 537 -4.22 -15.51 17.89
N VAL A 538 -3.27 -15.02 17.07
CA VAL A 538 -2.99 -13.58 16.96
C VAL A 538 -3.94 -12.91 15.96
N LEU A 539 -4.22 -11.62 16.16
CA LEU A 539 -4.95 -10.81 15.18
C LEU A 539 -4.07 -10.38 13.99
N ASP A 540 -2.75 -10.44 14.15
CA ASP A 540 -1.80 -9.98 13.14
C ASP A 540 -1.67 -10.99 11.97
N SER A 541 -2.26 -10.64 10.83
CA SER A 541 -2.27 -11.49 9.63
C SER A 541 -0.88 -11.74 9.04
N SER A 542 0.13 -10.93 9.38
CA SER A 542 1.49 -11.14 8.90
C SER A 542 2.14 -12.32 9.62
N LEU A 543 1.97 -12.47 10.94
CA LEU A 543 2.46 -13.66 11.64
C LEU A 543 1.67 -14.93 11.23
N GLN A 544 0.38 -14.79 10.90
CA GLN A 544 -0.44 -15.91 10.39
C GLN A 544 0.07 -16.45 9.05
N ARG A 545 0.49 -15.56 8.15
CA ARG A 545 0.96 -15.92 6.80
C ARG A 545 2.44 -16.29 6.76
N MET A 546 3.22 -15.91 7.78
CA MET A 546 4.64 -16.22 7.86
C MET A 546 4.87 -17.73 7.86
N GLY A 547 5.60 -18.19 6.84
CA GLY A 547 5.97 -19.59 6.67
C GLY A 547 6.86 -20.13 7.79
N ASP A 548 7.16 -21.42 7.70
CA ASP A 548 8.03 -22.08 8.66
C ASP A 548 9.48 -21.58 8.56
N ILE A 549 10.14 -21.61 9.71
CA ILE A 549 11.56 -21.30 9.80
C ILE A 549 12.33 -22.49 9.24
N ASN A 550 13.24 -22.21 8.31
CA ASN A 550 14.04 -23.23 7.64
C ASN A 550 15.42 -23.33 8.28
N GLU A 551 16.15 -24.40 7.96
CA GLU A 551 17.58 -24.54 8.28
C GLU A 551 18.42 -24.67 7.02
N THR A 552 19.68 -24.24 7.13
CA THR A 552 20.72 -24.43 6.11
C THR A 552 22.00 -24.92 6.79
N PHE A 553 22.87 -25.57 6.02
CA PHE A 553 24.20 -25.96 6.50
C PHE A 553 25.24 -24.92 6.07
N LEU A 554 25.90 -24.30 7.04
CA LEU A 554 26.98 -23.36 6.79
C LEU A 554 28.30 -24.14 6.72
N SER A 555 28.79 -24.38 5.51
CA SER A 555 30.04 -25.10 5.26
C SER A 555 31.24 -24.47 5.97
N SER A 556 31.30 -23.13 6.01
CA SER A 556 32.37 -22.37 6.67
C SER A 556 32.45 -22.61 8.17
N GLN A 557 31.31 -22.80 8.84
CA GLN A 557 31.22 -23.03 10.28
C GLN A 557 31.04 -24.53 10.63
N LYS A 558 30.92 -25.39 9.61
CA LYS A 558 30.56 -26.80 9.73
C LYS A 558 29.36 -27.03 10.66
N SER A 559 28.38 -26.14 10.63
CA SER A 559 27.25 -26.10 11.55
C SER A 559 25.94 -25.82 10.82
N LYS A 560 24.82 -26.21 11.44
CA LYS A 560 23.49 -25.80 10.98
C LYS A 560 23.20 -24.38 11.45
N SER A 561 22.47 -23.64 10.63
CA SER A 561 21.95 -22.31 10.94
C SER A 561 20.51 -22.17 10.50
N VAL A 562 19.75 -21.40 11.27
CA VAL A 562 18.39 -21.00 10.95
C VAL A 562 18.38 -20.01 9.77
N VAL A 563 17.36 -20.13 8.92
CA VAL A 563 17.03 -19.20 7.83
C VAL A 563 15.61 -18.69 8.03
N ILE A 564 15.49 -17.38 8.30
CA ILE A 564 14.21 -16.69 8.39
C ILE A 564 13.94 -16.04 7.03
N ARG A 565 12.94 -16.55 6.29
CA ARG A 565 12.43 -15.93 5.06
C ARG A 565 11.14 -15.21 5.37
N ALA A 566 11.23 -13.90 5.54
CA ALA A 566 10.10 -13.05 5.92
C ALA A 566 10.19 -11.71 5.20
N THR A 567 9.04 -11.18 4.81
CA THR A 567 8.87 -9.76 4.47
C THR A 567 9.11 -8.89 5.70
N ALA A 568 9.35 -7.59 5.52
CA ALA A 568 9.54 -6.67 6.65
C ALA A 568 8.32 -6.64 7.59
N SER A 569 7.10 -6.78 7.06
CA SER A 569 5.87 -6.87 7.85
C SER A 569 5.82 -8.15 8.70
N GLU A 570 6.13 -9.31 8.09
CA GLU A 570 6.19 -10.59 8.80
C GLU A 570 7.28 -10.58 9.87
N MET A 571 8.46 -10.02 9.58
CA MET A 571 9.55 -9.89 10.56
C MET A 571 9.14 -8.98 11.72
N LYS A 572 8.46 -7.86 11.47
CA LYS A 572 7.96 -6.96 12.52
C LYS A 572 6.98 -7.68 13.45
N ALA A 573 6.02 -8.40 12.89
CA ALA A 573 5.08 -9.20 13.67
C ALA A 573 5.81 -10.31 14.44
N PHE A 574 6.74 -11.02 13.79
CA PHE A 574 7.53 -12.08 14.41
C PHE A 574 8.34 -11.57 15.61
N VAL A 575 8.99 -10.41 15.51
CA VAL A 575 9.74 -9.77 16.61
C VAL A 575 8.82 -9.45 17.79
N HIS A 576 7.65 -8.86 17.54
CA HIS A 576 6.70 -8.50 18.60
C HIS A 576 6.20 -9.72 19.39
N TYR A 577 5.93 -10.84 18.71
CA TYR A 577 5.45 -12.06 19.35
C TYR A 577 6.57 -13.05 19.73
N PHE A 578 7.84 -12.75 19.45
CA PHE A 578 8.94 -13.71 19.57
C PHE A 578 9.10 -14.26 21.00
N THR A 579 8.85 -13.44 22.02
CA THR A 579 8.92 -13.85 23.43
C THR A 579 7.90 -14.92 23.77
N PHE A 580 6.68 -14.88 23.22
CA PHE A 580 5.68 -15.93 23.40
C PHE A 580 6.01 -17.21 22.61
N LEU A 581 6.77 -17.08 21.53
CA LEU A 581 7.14 -18.20 20.67
C LEU A 581 8.35 -18.98 21.22
N MET A 582 9.39 -18.30 21.67
CA MET A 582 10.63 -18.93 22.13
C MET A 582 10.72 -18.99 23.66
N GLY A 583 10.19 -17.99 24.37
CA GLY A 583 10.27 -17.87 25.83
C GLY A 583 9.83 -19.11 26.61
N PRO A 584 8.82 -19.90 26.17
CA PRO A 584 8.43 -21.12 26.87
C PRO A 584 9.48 -22.21 26.95
N PHE A 585 10.53 -22.13 26.15
CA PHE A 585 11.60 -23.12 26.12
C PHE A 585 12.88 -22.63 26.81
N VAL A 586 12.99 -21.33 27.11
CA VAL A 586 14.25 -20.69 27.51
C VAL A 586 14.21 -20.30 29.00
N PRO A 587 15.27 -20.58 29.78
CA PRO A 587 15.36 -20.12 31.17
C PRO A 587 15.44 -18.58 31.27
N GLU A 588 14.79 -18.01 32.29
CA GLU A 588 14.76 -16.55 32.51
C GLU A 588 16.14 -15.94 32.75
N THR A 589 17.06 -16.69 33.37
CA THR A 589 18.42 -16.23 33.70
C THR A 589 19.42 -16.33 32.53
N ASP A 590 19.00 -16.75 31.34
CA ASP A 590 19.91 -16.92 30.21
C ASP A 590 20.32 -15.56 29.60
N SER A 591 21.62 -15.34 29.43
CA SER A 591 22.17 -14.06 28.97
C SER A 591 21.82 -13.75 27.51
N VAL A 592 21.65 -14.76 26.65
CA VAL A 592 21.22 -14.56 25.25
C VAL A 592 19.72 -14.25 25.21
N TRP A 593 18.95 -14.75 26.18
CA TRP A 593 17.56 -14.34 26.35
C TRP A 593 17.44 -12.87 26.79
N GLU A 594 18.29 -12.40 27.69
CA GLU A 594 18.34 -10.98 28.06
C GLU A 594 18.66 -10.09 26.84
N TYR A 595 19.62 -10.50 26.01
CA TYR A 595 19.88 -9.86 24.72
C TYR A 595 18.63 -9.82 23.82
N CYS A 596 17.91 -10.95 23.71
CA CYS A 596 16.69 -11.01 22.92
C CYS A 596 15.62 -10.03 23.43
N LYS A 597 15.45 -9.93 24.75
CA LYS A 597 14.50 -8.98 25.36
C LYS A 597 14.89 -7.53 25.04
N ASN A 598 16.16 -7.19 25.14
CA ASN A 598 16.67 -5.84 24.82
C ASN A 598 16.54 -5.49 23.33
N LEU A 599 16.78 -6.45 22.43
CA LEU A 599 16.52 -6.29 20.99
C LEU A 599 15.06 -5.92 20.74
N ILE A 600 14.12 -6.62 21.37
CA ILE A 600 12.69 -6.36 21.16
C ILE A 600 12.30 -5.01 21.78
N LYS A 601 12.76 -4.70 23.01
CA LYS A 601 12.54 -3.38 23.64
C LYS A 601 13.06 -2.23 22.76
N LEU A 602 14.26 -2.36 22.20
CA LEU A 602 14.84 -1.39 21.27
C LEU A 602 13.97 -1.23 20.02
N SER A 603 13.53 -2.35 19.42
CA SER A 603 12.65 -2.32 18.24
C SER A 603 11.31 -1.63 18.52
N GLU A 604 10.71 -1.86 19.69
CA GLU A 604 9.45 -1.24 20.09
C GLU A 604 9.62 0.24 20.46
N LYS A 605 10.76 0.62 21.05
CA LYS A 605 11.06 2.03 21.36
C LYS A 605 11.15 2.86 20.10
N VAL A 606 11.82 2.36 19.05
CA VAL A 606 11.93 3.02 17.74
C VAL A 606 10.57 3.20 17.05
N LEU A 607 9.61 2.32 17.33
CA LEU A 607 8.25 2.41 16.79
C LEU A 607 7.33 3.34 17.59
N SER A 608 7.81 4.00 18.64
CA SER A 608 6.99 4.90 19.44
C SER A 608 6.43 6.06 18.58
N PRO A 609 5.17 6.46 18.80
CA PRO A 609 4.54 7.53 18.01
C PRO A 609 5.17 8.90 18.31
N SER A 610 5.69 9.09 19.52
CA SER A 610 6.30 10.33 20.00
C SER A 610 7.44 10.06 20.97
N PHE A 611 8.30 11.05 21.17
CA PHE A 611 9.46 10.98 22.06
C PHE A 611 9.58 12.23 22.94
N THR A 612 9.74 12.03 24.24
CA THR A 612 10.29 13.01 25.19
C THR A 612 11.82 12.92 25.23
N GLU A 613 12.51 13.88 25.88
CA GLU A 613 13.96 13.76 26.09
C GLU A 613 14.35 12.50 26.87
N ASN A 614 13.54 12.10 27.86
CA ASN A 614 13.77 10.86 28.60
C ASN A 614 13.61 9.62 27.70
N ASP A 615 12.64 9.64 26.77
CA ASP A 615 12.47 8.56 25.80
C ASP A 615 13.67 8.44 24.85
N ILE A 616 14.26 9.57 24.47
CA ILE A 616 15.45 9.60 23.62
C ILE A 616 16.67 9.05 24.36
N GLN A 617 16.85 9.43 25.63
CA GLN A 617 17.91 8.87 26.47
C GLN A 617 17.76 7.35 26.64
N GLU A 618 16.54 6.88 26.94
CA GLU A 618 16.26 5.44 27.04
C GLU A 618 16.57 4.70 25.72
N LEU A 619 16.27 5.32 24.57
CA LEU A 619 16.62 4.76 23.26
C LEU A 619 18.14 4.62 23.07
N GLN A 620 18.91 5.64 23.49
CA GLN A 620 20.38 5.60 23.42
C GLN A 620 20.95 4.49 24.33
N ASP A 621 20.44 4.38 25.55
CA ASP A 621 20.87 3.38 26.51
C ASP A 621 20.54 1.96 26.02
N LEU A 622 19.33 1.74 25.50
CA LEU A 622 18.92 0.47 24.89
C LEU A 622 19.78 0.11 23.68
N CYS A 623 20.11 1.10 22.82
CA CYS A 623 21.01 0.90 21.69
C CYS A 623 22.39 0.43 22.15
N LYS A 624 22.98 1.13 23.12
CA LYS A 624 24.28 0.81 23.69
C LYS A 624 24.31 -0.58 24.31
N ILE A 625 23.36 -0.89 25.19
CA ILE A 625 23.22 -2.20 25.84
C ILE A 625 23.12 -3.31 24.78
N HIS A 626 22.24 -3.14 23.80
CA HIS A 626 22.07 -4.12 22.73
C HIS A 626 23.38 -4.36 21.95
N HIS A 627 24.13 -3.32 21.61
CA HIS A 627 25.33 -3.42 20.79
C HIS A 627 26.49 -4.07 21.56
N VAL A 628 26.68 -3.68 22.82
CA VAL A 628 27.63 -4.33 23.74
C VAL A 628 27.32 -5.83 23.86
N GLN A 629 26.06 -6.17 24.15
CA GLN A 629 25.64 -7.57 24.27
C GLN A 629 25.85 -8.37 22.97
N TYR A 630 25.57 -7.77 21.80
CA TYR A 630 25.79 -8.42 20.51
C TYR A 630 27.27 -8.80 20.32
N GLN A 631 28.17 -7.85 20.56
CA GLN A 631 29.62 -8.06 20.44
C GLN A 631 30.14 -9.08 21.46
N GLU A 632 29.70 -8.98 22.71
CA GLU A 632 30.19 -9.83 23.79
C GLU A 632 29.67 -11.27 23.70
N LEU A 633 28.39 -11.47 23.39
CA LEU A 633 27.75 -12.80 23.39
C LEU A 633 28.03 -13.58 22.11
N PHE A 634 28.05 -12.91 20.96
CA PHE A 634 28.22 -13.55 19.66
C PHE A 634 29.64 -13.42 19.10
N LYS A 635 30.49 -12.58 19.69
CA LYS A 635 31.86 -12.30 19.22
C LYS A 635 31.88 -11.83 17.77
N GLU A 636 30.85 -11.07 17.38
CA GLU A 636 30.71 -10.47 16.05
C GLU A 636 30.89 -8.96 16.13
N THR A 637 31.38 -8.37 15.04
CA THR A 637 31.41 -6.91 14.87
C THR A 637 30.07 -6.36 14.41
N LEU A 638 29.84 -5.08 14.64
CA LEU A 638 28.63 -4.40 14.24
C LEU A 638 28.58 -4.23 12.71
N LYS A 639 27.39 -4.47 12.16
CA LYS A 639 27.08 -4.24 10.73
C LYS A 639 26.64 -2.78 10.52
N PRO A 640 26.71 -2.25 9.29
CA PRO A 640 26.33 -0.87 8.98
C PRO A 640 24.96 -0.43 9.52
N LYS A 641 23.94 -1.29 9.39
CA LYS A 641 22.60 -1.00 9.91
C LYS A 641 22.56 -0.86 11.44
N GLN A 642 23.43 -1.55 12.17
CA GLN A 642 23.54 -1.43 13.63
C GLN A 642 24.15 -0.06 13.96
N HIS A 643 25.27 0.28 13.31
CA HIS A 643 25.90 1.59 13.48
C HIS A 643 24.95 2.77 13.15
N PHE A 644 24.08 2.64 12.13
CA PHE A 644 23.08 3.68 11.84
C PHE A 644 22.09 3.90 13.00
N VAL A 645 21.77 2.88 13.80
CA VAL A 645 20.89 3.01 14.96
C VAL A 645 21.49 3.90 16.04
N CYS A 646 22.83 3.96 16.16
CA CYS A 646 23.49 4.90 17.07
C CYS A 646 23.08 6.36 16.82
N HIS A 647 22.77 6.71 15.56
CA HIS A 647 22.37 8.06 15.15
C HIS A 647 20.88 8.35 15.31
N TYR A 648 20.03 7.38 15.68
CA TYR A 648 18.58 7.56 15.72
C TYR A 648 18.15 8.66 16.70
N ALA A 649 18.82 8.80 17.84
CA ALA A 649 18.54 9.85 18.80
C ALA A 649 18.73 11.25 18.19
N SER A 650 19.84 11.47 17.50
CA SER A 650 20.12 12.72 16.77
C SER A 650 19.13 12.95 15.63
N VAL A 651 18.74 11.90 14.89
CA VAL A 651 17.73 12.00 13.83
C VAL A 651 16.36 12.38 14.41
N ILE A 652 15.96 11.82 15.56
CA ILE A 652 14.69 12.17 16.22
C ILE A 652 14.69 13.65 16.61
N LYS A 653 15.76 14.12 17.25
CA LYS A 653 15.92 15.53 17.65
C LYS A 653 15.91 16.48 16.45
N SER A 654 16.53 16.08 15.35
CA SER A 654 16.68 16.89 14.14
C SER A 654 15.43 16.93 13.27
N SER A 655 14.85 15.74 13.01
CA SER A 655 13.92 15.48 11.90
C SER A 655 12.60 14.85 12.34
N GLY A 656 12.37 14.65 13.64
CA GLY A 656 11.12 14.11 14.18
C GLY A 656 11.09 12.59 14.34
N SER A 657 9.93 12.07 14.76
CA SER A 657 9.75 10.64 15.05
C SER A 657 10.09 9.74 13.85
N VAL A 658 11.02 8.81 14.06
CA VAL A 658 11.52 7.89 13.00
C VAL A 658 10.48 6.84 12.59
N SER A 659 9.49 6.55 13.44
CA SER A 659 8.39 5.64 13.09
C SER A 659 7.55 6.17 11.92
N LYS A 660 7.48 7.49 11.75
CA LYS A 660 6.83 8.17 10.61
C LYS A 660 7.69 8.20 9.35
N MET A 661 8.96 7.79 9.43
CA MET A 661 9.90 7.74 8.29
C MET A 661 9.96 6.38 7.59
N MET A 662 9.24 5.36 8.09
CA MET A 662 9.25 4.01 7.53
C MET A 662 8.68 3.94 6.10
N ASN A 663 9.34 3.19 5.22
CA ASN A 663 9.01 3.17 3.80
C ASN A 663 7.96 2.14 3.35
N PHE A 664 7.20 1.54 4.27
CA PHE A 664 6.16 0.54 3.93
C PHE A 664 5.16 1.03 2.88
N ARG A 665 4.73 2.30 2.99
CA ARG A 665 3.70 2.85 2.10
C ARG A 665 4.25 3.14 0.70
N PHE A 666 5.50 3.59 0.59
CA PHE A 666 6.14 3.80 -0.70
C PHE A 666 6.41 2.47 -1.43
N GLU A 667 6.78 1.41 -0.71
CA GLU A 667 6.87 0.04 -1.26
C GLU A 667 5.51 -0.50 -1.73
N ALA A 668 4.43 -0.22 -0.98
CA ALA A 668 3.08 -0.53 -1.41
C ALA A 668 2.70 0.25 -2.69
N LYS A 669 3.17 1.49 -2.84
CA LYS A 669 3.01 2.27 -4.08
C LYS A 669 3.74 1.64 -5.26
N HIS A 670 4.95 1.10 -5.07
CA HIS A 670 5.65 0.32 -6.10
C HIS A 670 4.82 -0.89 -6.56
N LYS A 671 4.16 -1.59 -5.64
CA LYS A 671 3.33 -2.76 -5.96
C LYS A 671 2.24 -2.43 -6.99
N GLN A 672 1.59 -1.27 -6.88
CA GLN A 672 0.57 -0.82 -7.84
C GLN A 672 1.13 -0.75 -9.28
N PHE A 673 2.35 -0.20 -9.44
CA PHE A 673 2.99 -0.09 -10.75
C PHE A 673 3.56 -1.42 -11.25
N LYS A 674 4.01 -2.31 -10.37
CA LYS A 674 4.39 -3.69 -10.73
C LYS A 674 3.19 -4.46 -11.27
N GLU A 675 2.03 -4.36 -10.63
CA GLU A 675 0.79 -5.01 -11.08
C GLU A 675 0.38 -4.50 -12.46
N TYR A 676 0.36 -3.18 -12.66
CA TYR A 676 0.04 -2.59 -13.95
C TYR A 676 1.06 -2.94 -15.04
N ALA A 677 2.36 -2.99 -14.71
CA ALA A 677 3.39 -3.39 -15.65
C ALA A 677 3.24 -4.83 -16.15
N ARG A 678 2.63 -5.73 -15.36
CA ARG A 678 2.38 -7.13 -15.75
C ARG A 678 1.30 -7.27 -16.82
N VAL A 679 0.30 -6.38 -16.85
CA VAL A 679 -0.82 -6.47 -17.80
C VAL A 679 -0.55 -5.75 -19.12
N ILE A 680 0.45 -4.88 -19.17
CA ILE A 680 0.90 -4.26 -20.42
C ILE A 680 1.94 -5.13 -21.14
N THR A 681 1.91 -5.16 -22.46
CA THR A 681 2.81 -5.97 -23.30
C THR A 681 4.03 -5.19 -23.81
N SER A 682 3.90 -3.88 -24.01
CA SER A 682 5.00 -3.02 -24.47
C SER A 682 5.90 -2.54 -23.32
N ARG A 683 7.20 -2.42 -23.59
CA ARG A 683 8.22 -1.87 -22.67
C ARG A 683 8.97 -0.67 -23.23
N GLN A 684 8.61 -0.19 -24.42
CA GLN A 684 9.38 0.83 -25.15
C GLN A 684 9.51 2.15 -24.37
N ASN A 685 8.39 2.67 -23.86
CA ASN A 685 8.32 3.91 -23.07
C ASN A 685 7.65 3.61 -21.72
N ILE A 686 8.24 2.68 -20.98
CA ILE A 686 7.62 2.17 -19.76
C ILE A 686 7.43 3.25 -18.69
N CYS A 687 8.42 4.11 -18.44
CA CYS A 687 8.28 5.21 -17.48
C CYS A 687 7.12 6.14 -17.85
N PHE A 688 7.04 6.54 -19.13
CA PHE A 688 5.93 7.34 -19.63
C PHE A 688 4.57 6.66 -19.46
N THR A 689 4.50 5.36 -19.72
CA THR A 689 3.28 4.56 -19.57
C THR A 689 2.82 4.49 -18.11
N LEU A 690 3.76 4.28 -17.17
CA LEU A 690 3.48 4.22 -15.74
C LEU A 690 3.10 5.60 -15.18
N CYS A 691 3.78 6.68 -15.58
CA CYS A 691 3.41 8.05 -15.19
C CYS A 691 2.05 8.46 -15.78
N THR A 692 1.73 8.06 -17.01
CA THR A 692 0.40 8.32 -17.60
C THR A 692 -0.70 7.60 -16.82
N LYS A 693 -0.44 6.38 -16.37
CA LYS A 693 -1.35 5.65 -15.47
C LYS A 693 -1.53 6.38 -14.13
N ALA A 694 -0.44 6.86 -13.54
CA ALA A 694 -0.49 7.65 -12.31
C ALA A 694 -1.30 8.95 -12.49
N ALA A 695 -1.14 9.64 -13.62
CA ALA A 695 -1.92 10.84 -13.95
C ALA A 695 -3.42 10.54 -14.06
N LEU A 696 -3.81 9.43 -14.70
CA LEU A 696 -5.20 9.02 -14.81
C LEU A 696 -5.81 8.58 -13.47
N GLN A 697 -5.04 7.87 -12.64
CA GLN A 697 -5.45 7.56 -11.26
C GLN A 697 -5.69 8.84 -10.45
N PHE A 698 -4.78 9.81 -10.54
CA PHE A 698 -4.92 11.11 -9.90
C PHE A 698 -6.15 11.90 -10.42
N SER A 699 -6.42 11.85 -11.73
CA SER A 699 -7.64 12.46 -12.31
C SER A 699 -8.92 11.81 -11.78
N ASN A 700 -8.96 10.48 -11.65
CA ASN A 700 -10.08 9.78 -11.03
C ASN A 700 -10.26 10.22 -9.58
N ASP A 701 -9.16 10.33 -8.82
CA ASP A 701 -9.20 10.75 -7.42
C ASP A 701 -9.71 12.18 -7.25
N LEU A 702 -9.30 13.12 -8.11
CA LEU A 702 -9.84 14.48 -8.17
C LEU A 702 -11.34 14.48 -8.51
N TYR A 703 -11.71 13.73 -9.55
CA TYR A 703 -13.08 13.69 -10.05
C TYR A 703 -14.08 13.14 -9.03
N LYS A 704 -13.68 12.09 -8.30
CA LYS A 704 -14.48 11.46 -7.25
C LYS A 704 -14.30 12.09 -5.87
N GLN A 705 -13.38 13.04 -5.75
CA GLN A 705 -12.94 13.60 -4.48
C GLN A 705 -12.52 12.51 -3.47
N SER A 706 -11.81 11.49 -3.96
CA SER A 706 -11.50 10.26 -3.20
C SER A 706 -10.33 10.41 -2.22
N PHE A 707 -9.62 11.55 -2.25
CA PHE A 707 -8.48 11.86 -1.38
C PHE A 707 -8.84 11.85 0.10
N PHE A 708 -10.07 12.26 0.41
CA PHE A 708 -10.68 12.13 1.72
C PHE A 708 -11.67 10.97 1.71
N HIS A 709 -11.77 10.26 2.84
CA HIS A 709 -12.78 9.23 3.05
C HIS A 709 -13.56 9.54 4.31
N ASN A 710 -14.75 8.95 4.42
CA ASN A 710 -15.31 8.75 5.74
C ASN A 710 -14.30 7.88 6.52
N PRO A 711 -13.72 8.36 7.62
CA PRO A 711 -12.75 7.56 8.39
C PRO A 711 -13.38 6.30 8.98
N ILE A 712 -14.69 6.10 8.81
CA ILE A 712 -15.51 5.05 9.37
C ILE A 712 -16.14 4.22 8.25
N ASP A 713 -15.83 2.93 8.25
CA ASP A 713 -16.54 1.91 7.48
C ASP A 713 -17.17 0.90 8.45
N ALA A 714 -18.50 0.91 8.53
CA ALA A 714 -19.29 0.06 9.43
C ALA A 714 -20.70 -0.16 8.93
N LYS A 715 -21.25 -1.34 9.22
CA LYS A 715 -22.68 -1.62 9.14
C LYS A 715 -23.31 -1.30 10.49
N LEU A 716 -24.12 -0.24 10.53
CA LEU A 716 -24.73 0.29 11.75
C LEU A 716 -26.13 -0.25 11.97
N SER A 717 -26.51 -0.45 13.22
CA SER A 717 -27.86 -0.84 13.65
C SER A 717 -28.38 0.14 14.70
N PRO A 718 -29.71 0.32 14.84
CA PRO A 718 -30.27 1.13 15.91
C PRO A 718 -29.81 0.63 17.29
N LEU A 719 -29.45 1.57 18.17
CA LEU A 719 -29.07 1.24 19.53
C LEU A 719 -30.31 1.11 20.41
N LEU A 720 -30.55 -0.08 20.95
CA LEU A 720 -31.51 -0.31 22.04
C LEU A 720 -30.74 -0.36 23.36
N PHE A 721 -30.38 0.82 23.89
CA PHE A 721 -29.38 0.94 24.95
C PHE A 721 -29.77 0.19 26.23
N GLU A 722 -31.04 0.26 26.64
CA GLU A 722 -31.58 -0.40 27.84
C GLU A 722 -31.55 -1.93 27.75
N SER A 723 -31.47 -2.49 26.54
CA SER A 723 -31.42 -3.94 26.32
C SER A 723 -30.01 -4.53 26.47
N LYS A 724 -29.00 -3.67 26.59
CA LYS A 724 -27.59 -4.08 26.63
C LYS A 724 -27.21 -4.51 28.04
N GLU A 725 -26.49 -5.63 28.17
CA GLU A 725 -26.07 -6.18 29.46
C GLU A 725 -25.27 -5.18 30.32
N TYR A 726 -24.44 -4.36 29.67
CA TYR A 726 -23.61 -3.36 30.33
C TYR A 726 -24.39 -2.10 30.77
N PHE A 727 -25.64 -1.92 30.32
CA PHE A 727 -26.43 -0.71 30.59
C PHE A 727 -26.58 -0.46 32.10
N SER A 728 -26.92 -1.50 32.85
CA SER A 728 -27.10 -1.44 34.30
C SER A 728 -25.82 -1.08 35.06
N ALA A 729 -24.65 -1.32 34.46
CA ALA A 729 -23.34 -1.09 35.07
C ALA A 729 -22.73 0.28 34.68
N LEU A 730 -23.20 0.90 33.59
CA LEU A 730 -22.72 2.20 33.16
C LEU A 730 -23.37 3.33 33.97
N ARG A 731 -22.54 4.25 34.50
CA ARG A 731 -23.02 5.42 35.23
C ARG A 731 -23.07 6.66 34.32
N PRO A 732 -24.17 7.43 34.31
CA PRO A 732 -24.23 8.73 33.62
C PRO A 732 -23.36 9.79 34.33
N PRO A 733 -22.95 10.87 33.64
CA PRO A 733 -23.31 11.24 32.27
C PRO A 733 -22.50 10.48 31.22
N TYR A 734 -23.15 10.18 30.09
CA TYR A 734 -22.49 9.63 28.91
C TYR A 734 -21.86 10.75 28.07
N PRO A 735 -20.77 10.49 27.33
CA PRO A 735 -20.16 11.49 26.45
C PRO A 735 -20.99 11.79 25.19
N PHE A 736 -22.18 11.20 25.06
CA PHE A 736 -23.08 11.32 23.91
C PHE A 736 -24.55 11.30 24.36
N GLN A 737 -25.45 11.72 23.47
CA GLN A 737 -26.88 11.51 23.61
C GLN A 737 -27.29 10.14 23.06
N ILE A 738 -28.06 9.37 23.83
CA ILE A 738 -28.42 7.98 23.50
C ILE A 738 -29.26 7.92 22.21
N ASP A 739 -30.21 8.83 22.06
CA ASP A 739 -31.15 8.87 20.91
C ASP A 739 -30.46 9.15 19.56
N GLU A 740 -29.21 9.62 19.59
CA GLU A 740 -28.40 9.94 18.41
C GLU A 740 -27.33 8.87 18.12
N CYS A 741 -27.40 7.72 18.79
CA CYS A 741 -26.39 6.67 18.67
C CYS A 741 -26.89 5.44 17.90
N GLN A 742 -26.01 4.91 17.06
CA GLN A 742 -26.13 3.60 16.44
C GLN A 742 -25.02 2.70 16.98
N CYS A 743 -25.25 1.39 16.98
CA CYS A 743 -24.25 0.41 17.42
C CYS A 743 -23.81 -0.53 16.31
N THR A 744 -22.64 -1.12 16.47
CA THR A 744 -22.12 -2.18 15.60
C THR A 744 -21.17 -3.09 16.36
N ASN A 745 -21.04 -4.34 15.90
CA ASN A 745 -20.06 -5.27 16.46
C ASN A 745 -18.68 -5.16 15.78
N HIS A 746 -18.58 -4.36 14.72
CA HIS A 746 -17.38 -4.24 13.90
C HIS A 746 -17.34 -2.89 13.17
N ILE A 747 -16.24 -2.17 13.30
CA ILE A 747 -15.96 -0.91 12.61
C ILE A 747 -14.51 -0.91 12.10
N LYS A 748 -14.29 -0.36 10.91
CA LYS A 748 -12.97 0.04 10.46
C LYS A 748 -12.84 1.54 10.64
N TYR A 749 -12.02 1.95 11.60
CA TYR A 749 -11.78 3.35 11.95
C TYR A 749 -10.35 3.75 11.56
N LYS A 750 -10.22 4.76 10.69
CA LYS A 750 -8.94 5.24 10.13
C LYS A 750 -8.04 4.11 9.61
N GLY A 751 -8.65 3.10 8.96
CA GLY A 751 -7.94 1.95 8.40
C GLY A 751 -7.73 0.77 9.37
N THR A 752 -7.94 0.97 10.68
CA THR A 752 -7.78 -0.05 11.71
C THR A 752 -9.11 -0.71 12.03
N GLU A 753 -9.10 -2.05 12.12
CA GLU A 753 -10.30 -2.84 12.43
C GLU A 753 -10.49 -2.96 13.94
N PHE A 754 -11.69 -2.63 14.42
CA PHE A 754 -12.15 -2.82 15.79
C PHE A 754 -13.38 -3.70 15.80
N LYS A 755 -13.39 -4.70 16.68
CA LYS A 755 -14.42 -5.71 16.73
C LYS A 755 -14.72 -6.11 18.17
N VAL A 756 -15.99 -6.42 18.45
CA VAL A 756 -16.41 -6.99 19.73
C VAL A 756 -15.64 -8.28 20.01
N GLY A 757 -15.15 -8.42 21.24
CA GLY A 757 -14.27 -9.50 21.70
C GLY A 757 -12.77 -9.24 21.50
N TYR A 758 -12.37 -8.17 20.80
CA TYR A 758 -10.98 -7.73 20.79
C TYR A 758 -10.67 -6.86 22.01
N TYR A 759 -9.39 -6.65 22.29
CA TYR A 759 -8.94 -5.90 23.45
C TYR A 759 -8.24 -4.61 23.02
N VAL A 760 -8.39 -3.56 23.82
CA VAL A 760 -7.70 -2.27 23.65
C VAL A 760 -7.11 -1.83 24.98
N THR A 761 -6.06 -1.01 24.93
CA THR A 761 -5.45 -0.44 26.13
C THR A 761 -5.59 1.07 26.15
N ILE A 762 -5.70 1.63 27.35
CA ILE A 762 -5.63 3.07 27.61
C ILE A 762 -4.59 3.28 28.69
N THR A 763 -3.65 4.21 28.47
CA THR A 763 -2.63 4.57 29.45
C THR A 763 -2.87 5.97 30.01
N GLU A 764 -3.16 6.05 31.30
CA GLU A 764 -3.37 7.31 32.02
C GLU A 764 -2.35 7.40 33.16
N MET A 765 -1.53 8.46 33.20
CA MET A 765 -0.52 8.70 34.25
C MET A 765 0.35 7.46 34.56
N LEU A 766 0.83 6.78 33.51
CA LEU A 766 1.62 5.53 33.54
C LEU A 766 0.85 4.26 33.94
N ASN A 767 -0.41 4.36 34.34
CA ASN A 767 -1.26 3.20 34.60
C ASN A 767 -1.91 2.72 33.31
N ILE A 768 -1.73 1.44 33.01
CA ILE A 768 -2.33 0.79 31.84
C ILE A 768 -3.63 0.14 32.29
N SER A 769 -4.69 0.38 31.55
CA SER A 769 -5.97 -0.33 31.68
C SER A 769 -6.21 -1.17 30.42
N LEU A 770 -6.72 -2.39 30.61
CA LEU A 770 -7.11 -3.29 29.53
C LEU A 770 -8.63 -3.38 29.46
N PHE A 771 -9.17 -3.17 28.28
CA PHE A 771 -10.61 -3.27 28.02
C PHE A 771 -10.89 -4.27 26.91
N GLU A 772 -11.82 -5.18 27.15
CA GLU A 772 -12.44 -5.98 26.09
C GLU A 772 -13.58 -5.16 25.46
N ILE A 773 -13.58 -5.04 24.13
CA ILE A 773 -14.63 -4.34 23.39
C ILE A 773 -15.91 -5.19 23.48
N VAL A 774 -16.96 -4.65 24.11
CA VAL A 774 -18.27 -5.31 24.20
C VAL A 774 -19.32 -4.68 23.30
N ASP A 775 -19.16 -3.42 22.94
CA ASP A 775 -19.97 -2.74 21.91
C ASP A 775 -19.20 -1.56 21.32
N ILE A 776 -19.59 -1.13 20.12
CA ILE A 776 -19.03 0.02 19.43
C ILE A 776 -20.18 0.92 19.02
N LEU A 777 -20.12 2.18 19.46
CA LEU A 777 -21.17 3.16 19.28
C LEU A 777 -20.70 4.24 18.31
N LYS A 778 -21.60 4.69 17.44
CA LYS A 778 -21.37 5.80 16.52
C LYS A 778 -22.49 6.81 16.66
N THR A 779 -22.13 8.06 16.88
CA THR A 779 -23.08 9.18 16.92
C THR A 779 -23.40 9.70 15.51
N ASN A 780 -24.49 10.45 15.38
CA ASN A 780 -24.84 11.19 14.16
C ASN A 780 -23.73 12.16 13.71
N GLN A 781 -22.92 12.67 14.64
CA GLN A 781 -21.77 13.55 14.37
C GLN A 781 -20.51 12.80 13.92
N ASN A 782 -20.60 11.51 13.60
CA ASN A 782 -19.48 10.63 13.25
C ASN A 782 -18.42 10.44 14.35
N ASN A 783 -18.71 10.78 15.61
CA ASN A 783 -17.87 10.37 16.74
C ASN A 783 -18.10 8.88 17.02
N VAL A 784 -17.01 8.14 17.27
CA VAL A 784 -17.03 6.70 17.56
C VAL A 784 -16.55 6.47 18.98
N TYR A 785 -17.34 5.72 19.75
CA TYR A 785 -17.05 5.35 21.12
C TYR A 785 -16.97 3.83 21.24
N ILE A 786 -16.08 3.38 22.13
CA ILE A 786 -15.98 1.98 22.52
C ILE A 786 -16.65 1.82 23.88
N VAL A 787 -17.52 0.82 24.01
CA VAL A 787 -17.94 0.30 25.31
C VAL A 787 -16.96 -0.83 25.66
N GLY A 788 -16.10 -0.57 26.63
CA GLY A 788 -15.07 -1.49 27.07
C GLY A 788 -15.37 -2.08 28.43
N GLN A 789 -15.27 -3.40 28.57
CA GLN A 789 -15.30 -4.09 29.86
C GLN A 789 -13.89 -4.17 30.44
N LEU A 790 -13.69 -3.71 31.66
CA LEU A 790 -12.39 -3.65 32.32
C LEU A 790 -11.91 -5.05 32.75
N TRP A 791 -10.63 -5.32 32.53
CA TRP A 791 -9.94 -6.50 33.04
C TRP A 791 -8.84 -6.08 34.02
N ASN A 792 -8.69 -6.82 35.11
CA ASN A 792 -7.65 -6.58 36.10
C ASN A 792 -6.30 -7.09 35.58
N ILE A 793 -5.32 -6.20 35.61
CA ILE A 793 -3.95 -6.47 35.16
C ILE A 793 -3.09 -6.76 36.38
N GLY A 794 -2.33 -7.86 36.33
CA GLY A 794 -1.34 -8.25 37.32
C GLY A 794 0.04 -7.69 37.01
N ASP A 795 1.07 -8.43 37.42
CA ASP A 795 2.46 -7.99 37.25
C ASP A 795 2.91 -7.99 35.78
N TYR A 796 3.89 -7.13 35.50
CA TYR A 796 4.60 -7.15 34.22
C TYR A 796 5.61 -8.30 34.21
N ASP A 797 5.39 -9.28 33.35
CA ASP A 797 6.26 -10.43 33.16
C ASP A 797 7.45 -10.05 32.27
N ASN A 798 8.60 -9.84 32.90
CA ASN A 798 9.83 -9.49 32.21
C ASN A 798 10.35 -10.59 31.28
N HIS A 799 10.01 -11.86 31.52
CA HIS A 799 10.45 -12.97 30.67
C HIS A 799 9.74 -12.93 29.31
N PHE A 800 8.45 -12.61 29.32
CA PHE A 800 7.63 -12.51 28.11
C PHE A 800 7.48 -11.11 27.53
N LEU A 801 7.92 -10.08 28.25
CA LEU A 801 7.69 -8.67 27.93
C LEU A 801 6.20 -8.34 27.75
N ALA A 802 5.39 -8.82 28.69
CA ALA A 802 3.94 -8.77 28.61
C ALA A 802 3.32 -8.58 30.01
N TYR A 803 2.08 -8.14 30.04
CA TYR A 803 1.32 -7.97 31.28
C TYR A 803 0.46 -9.21 31.54
N GLU A 804 0.47 -9.69 32.79
CA GLU A 804 -0.40 -10.78 33.23
C GLU A 804 -1.83 -10.29 33.44
N ILE A 805 -2.81 -11.12 33.09
CA ILE A 805 -4.23 -10.83 33.28
C ILE A 805 -4.74 -11.72 34.42
N ILE A 806 -5.35 -11.09 35.42
CA ILE A 806 -5.88 -11.76 36.60
C ILE A 806 -7.29 -12.28 36.31
N ASP A 807 -8.24 -11.35 36.11
CA ASP A 807 -9.64 -11.68 35.88
C ASP A 807 -10.40 -10.55 35.16
N LYS A 808 -11.59 -10.92 34.68
CA LYS A 808 -12.55 -10.02 34.06
C LYS A 808 -13.42 -9.38 35.14
N THR A 809 -13.61 -8.06 35.09
CA THR A 809 -14.45 -7.34 36.06
C THR A 809 -15.86 -7.12 35.54
N LEU A 810 -16.80 -6.71 36.41
CA LEU A 810 -18.14 -6.25 36.02
C LEU A 810 -18.19 -4.74 35.71
N ASN A 811 -17.03 -4.07 35.61
CA ASN A 811 -16.95 -2.64 35.35
C ASN A 811 -16.86 -2.37 33.84
N TYR A 812 -17.66 -1.41 33.38
CA TYR A 812 -17.69 -0.96 31.99
C TYR A 812 -17.36 0.52 31.92
N LYS A 813 -16.62 0.92 30.87
CA LYS A 813 -16.32 2.33 30.57
C LYS A 813 -16.66 2.60 29.11
N VAL A 814 -17.17 3.80 28.87
CA VAL A 814 -17.34 4.36 27.52
C VAL A 814 -16.24 5.38 27.30
N PHE A 815 -15.51 5.27 26.19
CA PHE A 815 -14.44 6.19 25.83
C PHE A 815 -14.37 6.39 24.32
N SER A 816 -13.76 7.48 23.86
CA SER A 816 -13.59 7.73 22.44
C SER A 816 -12.64 6.69 21.86
N ILE A 817 -12.91 6.21 20.65
CA ILE A 817 -11.96 5.35 19.93
C ILE A 817 -10.61 6.05 19.70
N ALA A 818 -10.57 7.38 19.73
CA ALA A 818 -9.35 8.17 19.60
C ALA A 818 -8.46 8.14 20.86
N ASP A 819 -8.99 7.71 22.01
CA ASP A 819 -8.29 7.69 23.29
C ASP A 819 -7.51 6.38 23.52
N VAL A 820 -7.63 5.40 22.62
CA VAL A 820 -6.92 4.11 22.73
C VAL A 820 -5.43 4.28 22.44
N ASP A 821 -4.58 3.45 23.06
CA ASP A 821 -3.12 3.55 22.92
C ASP A 821 -2.60 3.04 21.56
N GLY A 822 -3.32 2.10 20.95
CA GLY A 822 -2.85 1.34 19.79
C GLY A 822 -3.98 0.57 19.09
N PRO A 823 -3.67 -0.18 18.02
CA PRO A 823 -4.64 -1.05 17.38
C PRO A 823 -5.10 -2.16 18.34
N PRO A 824 -6.28 -2.76 18.11
CA PRO A 824 -6.76 -3.85 18.95
C PRO A 824 -5.78 -5.03 19.00
N ILE A 825 -5.72 -5.65 20.17
CA ILE A 825 -4.86 -6.79 20.50
C ILE A 825 -5.71 -8.00 20.91
N ASN A 826 -5.05 -9.16 21.02
CA ASN A 826 -5.62 -10.33 21.66
C ASN A 826 -4.88 -10.65 22.96
N VAL A 827 -5.51 -11.48 23.79
CA VAL A 827 -4.92 -12.07 24.98
C VAL A 827 -4.49 -13.50 24.66
N HIS A 828 -3.37 -13.94 25.25
CA HIS A 828 -2.70 -15.18 24.89
C HIS A 828 -2.44 -16.04 26.11
N ASN A 829 -2.76 -17.34 26.02
CA ASN A 829 -2.35 -18.30 27.04
C ASN A 829 -0.91 -18.78 26.76
N VAL A 830 0.00 -18.46 27.66
CA VAL A 830 1.43 -18.81 27.59
C VAL A 830 1.84 -19.41 28.94
N ILE A 831 2.11 -20.72 28.95
CA ILE A 831 2.52 -21.47 30.17
C ILE A 831 1.58 -21.22 31.36
N ASN A 832 0.29 -21.48 31.15
CA ASN A 832 -0.75 -21.32 32.18
C ASN A 832 -0.97 -19.88 32.68
N LYS A 833 -0.32 -18.88 32.08
CA LYS A 833 -0.61 -17.46 32.28
C LYS A 833 -1.41 -16.91 31.12
N ILE A 834 -2.35 -16.01 31.39
CA ILE A 834 -3.02 -15.23 30.36
C ILE A 834 -2.28 -13.89 30.26
N LEU A 835 -1.67 -13.63 29.11
CA LEU A 835 -0.80 -12.48 28.89
C LEU A 835 -1.32 -11.61 27.75
N PHE A 836 -1.08 -10.32 27.83
CA PHE A 836 -1.18 -9.42 26.67
C PHE A 836 0.05 -8.55 26.54
N ARG A 837 0.37 -8.20 25.30
CA ARG A 837 1.46 -7.27 24.97
C ARG A 837 0.88 -6.07 24.25
N LYS A 838 1.25 -4.87 24.71
CA LYS A 838 0.82 -3.63 24.05
C LYS A 838 1.42 -3.53 22.65
N LYS A 839 0.60 -3.19 21.67
CA LYS A 839 1.06 -2.85 20.33
C LYS A 839 1.05 -1.33 20.18
N ARG A 840 2.22 -0.73 19.88
CA ARG A 840 2.40 0.74 19.86
C ARG A 840 2.20 1.38 18.48
N ASP A 841 2.08 0.57 17.42
CA ASP A 841 2.02 1.07 16.04
C ASP A 841 0.63 0.95 15.42
N TYR A 842 0.06 2.09 15.05
CA TYR A 842 -1.19 2.18 14.27
C TYR A 842 -1.03 1.95 12.78
N LEU A 843 0.17 1.59 12.30
CA LEU A 843 0.41 1.42 10.87
C LEU A 843 -0.39 0.22 10.35
N SER A 844 -1.65 0.47 9.99
CA SER A 844 -2.46 -0.43 9.18
C SER A 844 -1.74 -0.56 7.84
N MET A 845 -1.11 -1.71 7.62
CA MET A 845 -0.36 -2.02 6.40
C MET A 845 -1.27 -2.34 5.21
N ASN A 846 -2.53 -1.90 5.26
CA ASN A 846 -3.54 -2.13 4.23
C ASN A 846 -3.60 -0.97 3.24
#